data_AF-A0A4S4ETK3-F1
#
_entry.id   AF-A0A4S4ETK3-F1
#
_cell.length_a   1.000
_cell.length_b   1.000
_cell.length_c   1.000
_cell.angle_alpha   90.00
_cell.angle_beta   90.00
_cell.angle_gamma   90.00
#
_symmetry.space_group_name_H-M   'P 1'
#
loop_
_entity.id
_entity.type
_entity.pdbx_description
1 polymer ?
#
loop_
_entity_poly.entity_id
_entity_poly.type
_entity_poly.pdbx_seq_one_letter_code
_entity_poly.pdbx_strand_id
1 'polypeptide(L)'
;MAGNSGLGIFGFCDRSLGVKKRVKDLAKRLTLQEKIGSLGDIGRSVSRLGIPEYKWWSEGLHGVAPGWHGGTRFSELVPGATSFPQAVSTEARAMYNVGLAGLTFWSPKVNIFPDPRWGRGQETPREDPLLTSKYSSAYVRGLQQRDDGNKDRLKVAACCKHYTAYDVDHWKGVDRFEFNAVVTKQDIDDTFQPPFKSCVLDWNVASVMCSYNQVNGKPTCANPDLLKGVIRGEWKLNGYIVSDCDSVEVFYKHQHYSKTPEEAAAKALLAGLDLNCGAYLGKYTEGAVKAGLVNESAIDRAISNNFATLMRLGFFDGDPSKQHYGKLGPKDVCTPKNQELAREAARQGIMLLKNSQGSLPLSPTAIKSLAVIGPNANATLTMIGNYEGTLCKYTTPLQGLTASVPTANVPGCAEADVACSATQLDDAKKIAASSDATILVMGADQSIETEGHDSVDLTLPGQGMDVQFAKDNDKITSILWVGYPGEAGGAAIADVILGYHNPSGRLPMSWYPQSYTKNIPMTNMNMRPNPFTSNPGDGTTRYSCDCAASLPSLYPNLLSILAKSQMRLSKLDELRQAAKTGLEMRFKKECAELGTKVESQRQFLQLNKTTLDLAKAYNTLNINDKCVKLMPFEKLALLIESPSTFQTVKALLDLLENRYKLSKPVFVTSNPSSWGDIDHLLNRVASPNKKGTPMKSTHSKDVKRRGSIGEASKRSFVKLSRYQVRIVLCAYMILGHPVAVFSDQGEREIDLAKSVEKFVQEFELLMKIILGGPIQSSNEESDHALARCWTFRSQLAAFDAAWCSSLSSFVMWKVNDAESLEEDLVRVACQLELSMIQTCKMTPDGDSGAVTHDMKAIQKHLLPNELCTFLYFQPRKVTQHFLTLSSVSECNILSHIS
;
A
#
# COMPACT_ATOMS: atom_id res chain seq x y z
N MET A 1 -18.47 32.35 -8.29
CA MET A 1 -18.46 32.93 -6.93
C MET A 1 -17.53 34.14 -6.76
N ALA A 2 -16.26 34.11 -7.19
CA ALA A 2 -15.24 35.13 -6.85
C ALA A 2 -15.55 36.61 -7.16
N GLY A 3 -16.49 36.92 -8.07
CA GLY A 3 -16.82 38.30 -8.47
C GLY A 3 -18.11 38.89 -7.88
N ASN A 4 -18.86 38.17 -7.04
CA ASN A 4 -20.11 38.66 -6.46
C ASN A 4 -20.00 38.79 -4.94
N SER A 5 -19.73 40.02 -4.47
CA SER A 5 -19.61 40.37 -3.04
C SER A 5 -20.86 40.03 -2.22
N GLY A 6 -22.04 40.06 -2.84
CA GLY A 6 -23.31 39.69 -2.21
C GLY A 6 -23.41 38.22 -1.81
N LEU A 7 -22.57 37.32 -2.35
CA LEU A 7 -22.52 35.91 -1.95
C LEU A 7 -21.71 35.67 -0.67
N GLY A 8 -20.85 36.61 -0.27
CA GLY A 8 -20.02 36.50 0.92
C GLY A 8 -20.79 36.48 2.25
N ILE A 9 -22.06 36.91 2.22
CA ILE A 9 -22.96 36.93 3.39
C ILE A 9 -23.49 35.54 3.77
N PHE A 10 -23.35 34.53 2.90
CA PHE A 10 -23.89 33.20 3.13
C PHE A 10 -22.93 32.33 3.94
N GLY A 11 -23.45 31.61 4.93
CA GLY A 11 -22.65 30.74 5.80
C GLY A 11 -21.95 29.61 5.04
N PHE A 12 -22.44 29.20 3.87
CA PHE A 12 -21.74 28.25 3.00
C PHE A 12 -20.47 28.81 2.33
N CYS A 13 -20.33 30.14 2.22
CA CYS A 13 -19.13 30.84 1.73
C CYS A 13 -18.12 31.14 2.85
N ASP A 14 -18.54 31.15 4.11
CA ASP A 14 -17.66 31.44 5.25
C ASP A 14 -16.67 30.28 5.51
N ARG A 15 -15.40 30.56 5.19
CA ARG A 15 -14.29 29.60 5.34
C ARG A 15 -13.84 29.39 6.79
N SER A 16 -14.28 30.22 7.74
CA SER A 16 -14.04 30.00 9.17
C SER A 16 -14.92 28.87 9.73
N LEU A 17 -16.02 28.55 9.05
CA LEU A 17 -16.93 27.47 9.43
C LEU A 17 -16.46 26.13 8.87
N GLY A 18 -16.45 25.10 9.71
CA GLY A 18 -16.20 23.72 9.27
C GLY A 18 -17.26 23.24 8.26
N VAL A 19 -16.84 22.37 7.33
CA VAL A 19 -17.64 21.89 6.19
C VAL A 19 -19.08 21.49 6.56
N LYS A 20 -19.28 20.76 7.68
CA LYS A 20 -20.62 20.36 8.14
C LYS A 20 -21.58 21.54 8.41
N LYS A 21 -21.08 22.68 8.90
CA LYS A 21 -21.88 23.90 9.11
C LYS A 21 -22.22 24.56 7.77
N ARG A 22 -21.22 24.69 6.89
CA ARG A 22 -21.35 25.29 5.55
C ARG A 22 -22.36 24.53 4.68
N VAL A 23 -22.27 23.20 4.64
CA VAL A 23 -23.22 22.33 3.94
C VAL A 23 -24.63 22.45 4.50
N LYS A 24 -24.79 22.50 5.83
CA LYS A 24 -26.09 22.66 6.49
C LYS A 24 -26.74 24.02 6.19
N ASP A 25 -25.96 25.07 6.00
CA ASP A 25 -26.46 26.37 5.54
C ASP A 25 -26.88 26.31 4.07
N LEU A 26 -26.08 25.68 3.19
CA LEU A 26 -26.42 25.51 1.77
C LEU A 26 -27.69 24.68 1.55
N ALA A 27 -27.78 23.49 2.14
CA ALA A 27 -28.93 22.57 1.95
C ALA A 27 -30.26 23.20 2.39
N LYS A 28 -30.24 24.11 3.37
CA LYS A 28 -31.41 24.89 3.82
C LYS A 28 -31.85 25.99 2.84
N ARG A 29 -30.95 26.45 1.96
CA ARG A 29 -31.21 27.56 1.01
C ARG A 29 -31.68 27.08 -0.35
N LEU A 30 -31.44 25.81 -0.67
CA LEU A 30 -31.89 25.15 -1.89
C LEU A 30 -33.37 24.77 -1.76
N THR A 31 -34.14 25.06 -2.80
CA THR A 31 -35.48 24.50 -3.04
C THR A 31 -35.39 23.03 -3.46
N LEU A 32 -36.46 22.26 -3.29
CA LEU A 32 -36.51 20.85 -3.72
C LEU A 32 -36.04 20.64 -5.17
N GLN A 33 -36.37 21.56 -6.09
CA GLN A 33 -35.93 21.52 -7.48
C GLN A 33 -34.42 21.76 -7.65
N GLU A 34 -33.86 22.75 -6.94
CA GLU A 34 -32.41 23.00 -6.93
C GLU A 34 -31.65 21.81 -6.31
N LYS A 35 -32.24 21.12 -5.32
CA LYS A 35 -31.68 19.88 -4.73
C LYS A 35 -31.71 18.71 -5.73
N ILE A 36 -32.85 18.45 -6.39
CA ILE A 36 -32.99 17.39 -7.40
C ILE A 36 -32.06 17.63 -8.60
N GLY A 37 -31.92 18.89 -9.03
CA GLY A 37 -30.95 19.30 -10.04
C GLY A 37 -29.48 19.09 -9.67
N SER A 38 -29.18 18.76 -8.40
CA SER A 38 -27.84 18.46 -7.88
C SER A 38 -27.59 16.95 -7.65
N LEU A 39 -28.52 16.07 -8.08
CA LEU A 39 -28.42 14.61 -7.94
C LEU A 39 -27.79 13.90 -9.15
N GLY A 40 -27.62 14.58 -10.28
CA GLY A 40 -26.97 14.03 -11.48
C GLY A 40 -25.51 14.46 -11.62
N ASP A 41 -24.74 13.73 -12.43
CA ASP A 41 -23.34 14.03 -12.74
C ASP A 41 -23.14 15.34 -13.53
N ILE A 42 -24.20 15.86 -14.15
CA ILE A 42 -24.31 17.26 -14.55
C ILE A 42 -25.12 18.00 -13.48
N GLY A 43 -24.42 18.51 -12.46
CA GLY A 43 -25.04 19.26 -11.37
C GLY A 43 -25.44 20.65 -11.84
N ARG A 44 -26.75 20.92 -11.94
CA ARG A 44 -27.30 22.15 -12.52
C ARG A 44 -26.90 23.41 -11.75
N SER A 45 -26.72 24.51 -12.48
CA SER A 45 -26.43 25.82 -11.88
C SER A 45 -27.59 26.34 -11.02
N VAL A 46 -27.25 27.00 -9.91
CA VAL A 46 -28.20 27.67 -9.01
C VAL A 46 -27.87 29.16 -8.99
N SER A 47 -28.32 29.87 -10.03
CA SER A 47 -27.96 31.28 -10.30
C SER A 47 -28.27 32.21 -9.13
N ARG A 48 -29.39 32.00 -8.43
CA ARG A 48 -29.81 32.77 -7.23
C ARG A 48 -28.81 32.68 -6.07
N LEU A 49 -28.07 31.58 -5.97
CA LEU A 49 -27.01 31.35 -4.96
C LEU A 49 -25.60 31.48 -5.56
N GLY A 50 -25.48 31.84 -6.84
CA GLY A 50 -24.21 32.01 -7.54
C GLY A 50 -23.38 30.72 -7.70
N ILE A 51 -24.03 29.56 -7.64
CA ILE A 51 -23.42 28.24 -7.81
C ILE A 51 -23.44 27.91 -9.31
N PRO A 52 -22.29 27.78 -9.98
CA PRO A 52 -22.25 27.40 -11.39
C PRO A 52 -22.58 25.92 -11.57
N GLU A 53 -22.77 25.49 -12.82
CA GLU A 53 -22.81 24.06 -13.14
C GLU A 53 -21.50 23.37 -12.70
N TYR A 54 -21.61 22.13 -12.21
CA TYR A 54 -20.45 21.29 -11.93
C TYR A 54 -20.63 19.92 -12.58
N LYS A 55 -19.62 19.50 -13.34
CA LYS A 55 -19.57 18.20 -14.01
C LYS A 55 -18.74 17.23 -13.19
N TRP A 56 -19.38 16.18 -12.71
CA TRP A 56 -18.80 15.20 -11.81
C TRP A 56 -17.96 14.15 -12.52
N TRP A 57 -18.33 13.79 -13.76
CA TRP A 57 -17.67 12.74 -14.52
C TRP A 57 -16.36 13.24 -15.15
N SER A 58 -15.24 12.84 -14.57
CA SER A 58 -13.92 12.81 -15.22
C SER A 58 -13.29 11.45 -14.94
N GLU A 59 -12.45 10.97 -15.84
CA GLU A 59 -11.75 9.69 -15.69
C GLU A 59 -10.26 9.91 -15.50
N GLY A 60 -9.63 9.00 -14.78
CA GLY A 60 -8.25 9.16 -14.30
C GLY A 60 -7.39 7.91 -14.38
N LEU A 61 -7.90 6.81 -14.97
CA LEU A 61 -7.50 5.42 -14.68
C LEU A 61 -5.97 5.21 -14.73
N HIS A 62 -5.33 5.72 -15.76
CA HIS A 62 -3.88 5.78 -15.88
C HIS A 62 -3.43 7.07 -16.57
N GLY A 63 -4.16 8.17 -16.37
CA GLY A 63 -3.95 9.44 -17.06
C GLY A 63 -5.20 10.29 -16.96
N VAL A 64 -5.11 11.61 -17.19
CA VAL A 64 -6.30 12.47 -17.19
C VAL A 64 -7.10 12.16 -18.46
N ALA A 65 -8.35 11.70 -18.31
CA ALA A 65 -9.18 11.25 -19.43
C ALA A 65 -10.57 11.95 -19.44
N PRO A 66 -11.17 12.15 -20.63
CA PRO A 66 -12.47 12.79 -20.75
C PRO A 66 -13.59 11.88 -20.25
N GLY A 67 -14.50 12.40 -19.42
CA GLY A 67 -15.79 11.77 -19.17
C GLY A 67 -16.79 12.15 -20.28
N TRP A 68 -17.76 11.28 -20.59
CA TRP A 68 -18.64 11.43 -21.77
C TRP A 68 -19.46 12.73 -21.79
N HIS A 69 -19.81 13.26 -20.61
CA HIS A 69 -20.50 14.55 -20.47
C HIS A 69 -19.57 15.77 -20.42
N GLY A 70 -18.28 15.60 -20.72
CA GLY A 70 -17.30 16.68 -20.88
C GLY A 70 -16.91 17.36 -19.57
N GLY A 71 -16.76 16.60 -18.48
CA GLY A 71 -16.16 17.12 -17.24
C GLY A 71 -14.66 17.41 -17.39
N THR A 72 -13.98 16.63 -18.23
CA THR A 72 -12.60 16.88 -18.69
C THR A 72 -12.57 16.93 -20.22
N ARG A 73 -11.78 17.85 -20.79
CA ARG A 73 -11.57 18.01 -22.23
C ARG A 73 -10.18 18.54 -22.55
N PHE A 74 -9.62 18.12 -23.69
CA PHE A 74 -8.39 18.65 -24.26
C PHE A 74 -8.69 19.84 -25.20
N SER A 75 -7.69 20.68 -25.46
CA SER A 75 -7.79 21.83 -26.38
C SER A 75 -6.39 22.29 -26.82
N GLU A 76 -6.28 23.26 -27.73
CA GLU A 76 -4.97 23.84 -28.11
C GLU A 76 -4.16 24.36 -26.90
N LEU A 77 -4.83 24.77 -25.81
CA LEU A 77 -4.17 25.25 -24.59
C LEU A 77 -3.57 24.11 -23.74
N VAL A 78 -4.17 22.93 -23.77
CA VAL A 78 -3.66 21.69 -23.15
C VAL A 78 -3.99 20.54 -24.10
N PRO A 79 -3.10 20.23 -25.06
CA PRO A 79 -3.40 19.29 -26.15
C PRO A 79 -3.30 17.82 -25.72
N GLY A 80 -2.63 17.54 -24.60
CA GLY A 80 -2.53 16.21 -24.01
C GLY A 80 -2.15 16.25 -22.53
N ALA A 81 -2.13 15.08 -21.90
CA ALA A 81 -1.73 14.83 -20.51
C ALA A 81 -0.94 13.51 -20.43
N THR A 82 -0.15 13.33 -19.37
CA THR A 82 0.70 12.14 -19.24
C THR A 82 -0.13 10.92 -18.83
N SER A 83 0.06 9.81 -19.54
CA SER A 83 -0.54 8.52 -19.22
C SER A 83 0.20 7.81 -18.05
N PHE A 84 0.07 8.37 -16.84
CA PHE A 84 0.40 7.67 -15.59
C PHE A 84 -0.40 8.16 -14.36
N PRO A 85 -0.94 7.29 -13.47
CA PRO A 85 -1.76 7.68 -12.32
C PRO A 85 -1.20 8.77 -11.40
N GLN A 86 0.11 8.80 -11.17
CA GLN A 86 0.72 9.78 -10.25
C GLN A 86 0.75 11.21 -10.83
N ALA A 87 0.72 11.36 -12.17
CA ALA A 87 0.64 12.67 -12.81
C ALA A 87 -0.77 13.29 -12.67
N VAL A 88 -1.82 12.45 -12.71
CA VAL A 88 -3.24 12.83 -12.76
C VAL A 88 -3.61 13.94 -11.78
N SER A 89 -3.20 13.84 -10.51
CA SER A 89 -3.60 14.78 -9.46
C SER A 89 -3.15 16.23 -9.72
N THR A 90 -1.93 16.40 -10.24
CA THR A 90 -1.36 17.73 -10.52
C THR A 90 -1.84 18.23 -11.87
N GLU A 91 -1.88 17.37 -12.90
CA GLU A 91 -2.31 17.75 -14.24
C GLU A 91 -3.81 18.08 -14.30
N ALA A 92 -4.66 17.33 -13.60
CA ALA A 92 -6.07 17.67 -13.41
C ALA A 92 -6.26 19.04 -12.73
N ARG A 93 -5.41 19.40 -11.76
CA ARG A 93 -5.46 20.72 -11.12
C ARG A 93 -5.02 21.84 -12.05
N ALA A 94 -4.00 21.60 -12.88
CA ALA A 94 -3.59 22.52 -13.94
C ALA A 94 -4.73 22.75 -14.96
N MET A 95 -5.35 21.67 -15.44
CA MET A 95 -6.48 21.73 -16.38
C MET A 95 -7.73 22.37 -15.76
N TYR A 96 -8.04 22.10 -14.48
CA TYR A 96 -9.15 22.75 -13.77
C TYR A 96 -8.98 24.28 -13.70
N ASN A 97 -7.76 24.76 -13.41
CA ASN A 97 -7.49 26.19 -13.29
C ASN A 97 -7.71 26.96 -14.61
N VAL A 98 -7.59 26.30 -15.77
CA VAL A 98 -7.92 26.85 -17.09
C VAL A 98 -9.32 26.43 -17.59
N GLY A 99 -10.15 25.84 -16.72
CA GLY A 99 -11.54 25.48 -17.01
C GLY A 99 -11.72 24.27 -17.93
N LEU A 100 -10.69 23.44 -18.09
CA LEU A 100 -10.65 22.25 -18.97
C LEU A 100 -10.95 20.92 -18.26
N ALA A 101 -10.92 20.88 -16.93
CA ALA A 101 -11.20 19.67 -16.15
C ALA A 101 -12.12 19.94 -14.94
N GLY A 102 -12.73 18.88 -14.41
CA GLY A 102 -13.34 18.83 -13.09
C GLY A 102 -12.31 18.52 -11.99
N LEU A 103 -12.79 18.18 -10.79
CA LEU A 103 -11.94 17.81 -9.64
C LEU A 103 -12.34 16.46 -9.01
N THR A 104 -13.23 15.72 -9.67
CA THR A 104 -13.76 14.43 -9.25
C THR A 104 -13.45 13.42 -10.35
N PHE A 105 -12.66 12.41 -10.00
CA PHE A 105 -12.13 11.42 -10.93
C PHE A 105 -12.66 10.05 -10.52
N TRP A 106 -13.32 9.37 -11.45
CA TRP A 106 -13.95 8.08 -11.18
C TRP A 106 -12.96 6.92 -11.32
N SER A 107 -11.89 7.01 -10.54
CA SER A 107 -10.78 6.06 -10.51
C SER A 107 -10.18 6.04 -9.09
N PRO A 108 -9.57 4.92 -8.64
CA PRO A 108 -9.21 3.72 -9.40
C PRO A 108 -10.33 2.70 -9.54
N LYS A 109 -10.20 1.80 -10.52
CA LYS A 109 -10.90 0.52 -10.48
C LYS A 109 -10.15 -0.46 -9.58
N VAL A 110 -10.89 -1.13 -8.70
CA VAL A 110 -10.35 -1.98 -7.62
C VAL A 110 -11.13 -3.28 -7.47
N ASN A 111 -11.88 -3.64 -8.51
CA ASN A 111 -12.43 -4.99 -8.67
C ASN A 111 -11.28 -6.00 -8.72
N ILE A 112 -11.53 -7.19 -8.15
CA ILE A 112 -10.68 -8.36 -8.36
C ILE A 112 -10.89 -8.85 -9.80
N PHE A 113 -9.86 -9.41 -10.41
CA PHE A 113 -9.90 -10.08 -11.72
C PHE A 113 -9.77 -11.60 -11.53
N PRO A 114 -10.83 -12.31 -11.07
CA PRO A 114 -10.75 -13.73 -10.76
C PRO A 114 -10.72 -14.61 -12.01
N ASP A 115 -11.23 -14.13 -13.14
CA ASP A 115 -11.27 -14.88 -14.40
C ASP A 115 -10.58 -14.10 -15.52
N PRO A 116 -9.52 -14.66 -16.16
CA PRO A 116 -8.69 -13.97 -17.15
C PRO A 116 -9.44 -13.54 -18.43
N ARG A 117 -10.69 -13.97 -18.62
CA ARG A 117 -11.51 -13.63 -19.79
C ARG A 117 -12.16 -12.26 -19.72
N TRP A 118 -12.33 -11.68 -18.52
CA TRP A 118 -13.05 -10.42 -18.34
C TRP A 118 -12.39 -9.26 -19.10
N GLY A 119 -13.12 -8.67 -20.05
CA GLY A 119 -12.61 -7.66 -21.00
C GLY A 119 -12.11 -6.38 -20.34
N ARG A 120 -12.57 -6.11 -19.12
CA ARG A 120 -12.13 -4.97 -18.31
C ARG A 120 -11.18 -5.36 -17.17
N GLY A 121 -10.60 -6.57 -17.22
CA GLY A 121 -9.55 -7.00 -16.31
C GLY A 121 -8.25 -6.20 -16.45
N GLN A 122 -7.98 -5.69 -17.66
CA GLN A 122 -6.90 -4.75 -17.97
C GLN A 122 -6.86 -3.51 -17.06
N GLU A 123 -8.04 -3.03 -16.62
CA GLU A 123 -8.21 -1.83 -15.80
C GLU A 123 -7.86 -2.05 -14.31
N THR A 124 -7.53 -3.28 -13.91
CA THR A 124 -7.43 -3.69 -12.50
C THR A 124 -6.00 -4.00 -12.05
N PRO A 125 -5.73 -3.93 -10.73
CA PRO A 125 -4.54 -4.51 -10.09
C PRO A 125 -4.53 -6.05 -10.05
N ARG A 126 -5.50 -6.69 -10.73
CA ARG A 126 -5.64 -8.11 -11.01
C ARG A 126 -6.19 -8.96 -9.86
N GLU A 127 -5.68 -10.18 -9.63
CA GLU A 127 -6.44 -11.23 -8.91
C GLU A 127 -6.29 -11.23 -7.37
N ASP A 128 -5.20 -10.69 -6.82
CA ASP A 128 -4.96 -10.73 -5.37
C ASP A 128 -5.65 -9.57 -4.61
N PRO A 129 -6.54 -9.86 -3.63
CA PRO A 129 -7.17 -8.83 -2.81
C PRO A 129 -6.19 -8.00 -1.97
N LEU A 130 -5.04 -8.54 -1.57
CA LEU A 130 -4.05 -7.81 -0.76
C LEU A 130 -3.26 -6.80 -1.61
N LEU A 131 -2.78 -7.21 -2.78
CA LEU A 131 -2.16 -6.33 -3.79
C LEU A 131 -3.13 -5.24 -4.24
N THR A 132 -4.37 -5.61 -4.56
CA THR A 132 -5.42 -4.66 -4.97
C THR A 132 -5.74 -3.67 -3.85
N SER A 133 -5.75 -4.09 -2.57
CA SER A 133 -5.91 -3.19 -1.41
C SER A 133 -4.73 -2.23 -1.21
N LYS A 134 -3.50 -2.66 -1.52
CA LYS A 134 -2.30 -1.80 -1.48
C LYS A 134 -2.28 -0.80 -2.64
N TYR A 135 -2.62 -1.25 -3.85
CA TYR A 135 -2.77 -0.38 -5.02
C TYR A 135 -3.84 0.68 -4.77
N SER A 136 -5.05 0.26 -4.32
CA SER A 136 -6.16 1.18 -4.08
C SER A 136 -5.79 2.27 -3.08
N SER A 137 -5.11 1.88 -2.00
CA SER A 137 -4.54 2.78 -0.99
C SER A 137 -3.53 3.77 -1.58
N ALA A 138 -2.54 3.29 -2.34
CA ALA A 138 -1.50 4.12 -2.95
C ALA A 138 -2.05 5.10 -4.01
N TYR A 139 -3.03 4.64 -4.79
CA TYR A 139 -3.67 5.42 -5.84
C TYR A 139 -4.58 6.51 -5.25
N VAL A 140 -5.46 6.15 -4.30
CA VAL A 140 -6.31 7.13 -3.60
C VAL A 140 -5.44 8.16 -2.85
N ARG A 141 -4.32 7.74 -2.26
CA ARG A 141 -3.31 8.68 -1.75
C ARG A 141 -2.82 9.64 -2.82
N GLY A 142 -2.30 9.13 -3.94
CA GLY A 142 -1.70 9.94 -5.01
C GLY A 142 -2.66 10.98 -5.60
N LEU A 143 -3.94 10.62 -5.75
CA LEU A 143 -4.97 11.55 -6.20
C LEU A 143 -5.35 12.57 -5.12
N GLN A 144 -5.65 12.12 -3.90
CA GLN A 144 -6.35 12.95 -2.92
C GLN A 144 -5.45 13.73 -1.97
N GLN A 145 -4.27 13.21 -1.65
CA GLN A 145 -3.39 13.81 -0.66
C GLN A 145 -2.98 15.22 -1.13
N ARG A 146 -3.10 16.18 -0.22
CA ARG A 146 -2.54 17.52 -0.45
C ARG A 146 -1.09 17.59 -0.03
N ASP A 147 -0.37 18.40 -0.78
CA ASP A 147 1.06 18.68 -0.60
C ASP A 147 1.32 19.43 0.73
N ASP A 148 0.31 20.16 1.26
CA ASP A 148 0.31 20.75 2.61
C ASP A 148 -0.13 19.80 3.74
N GLY A 149 -0.41 18.53 3.44
CA GLY A 149 -0.83 17.53 4.42
C GLY A 149 -2.22 17.73 5.03
N ASN A 150 -3.02 18.68 4.57
CA ASN A 150 -4.31 19.00 5.18
C ASN A 150 -5.37 17.93 4.89
N LYS A 151 -5.63 17.06 5.89
CA LYS A 151 -6.54 15.90 5.80
C LYS A 151 -8.02 16.26 5.66
N ASP A 152 -8.43 17.47 6.04
CA ASP A 152 -9.81 17.96 5.88
C ASP A 152 -10.07 18.50 4.47
N ARG A 153 -9.06 18.53 3.60
CA ARG A 153 -9.12 19.05 2.24
C ARG A 153 -8.62 18.00 1.24
N LEU A 154 -8.91 18.22 -0.04
CA LEU A 154 -8.61 17.28 -1.13
C LEU A 154 -7.81 17.98 -2.24
N LYS A 155 -6.82 17.29 -2.82
CA LYS A 155 -6.14 17.73 -4.04
C LYS A 155 -7.06 17.47 -5.24
N VAL A 156 -7.32 16.22 -5.62
CA VAL A 156 -8.55 15.84 -6.35
C VAL A 156 -9.37 14.84 -5.52
N ALA A 157 -10.59 14.52 -5.95
CA ALA A 157 -11.42 13.48 -5.32
C ALA A 157 -11.34 12.21 -6.15
N ALA A 158 -10.94 11.10 -5.51
CA ALA A 158 -10.90 9.77 -6.12
C ALA A 158 -12.22 9.02 -5.87
N CYS A 159 -12.49 8.00 -6.68
CA CYS A 159 -13.64 7.10 -6.52
C CYS A 159 -13.19 5.66 -6.74
N CYS A 160 -13.30 4.81 -5.72
CA CYS A 160 -13.06 3.39 -5.91
C CYS A 160 -14.27 2.73 -6.59
N LYS A 161 -14.07 2.15 -7.77
CA LYS A 161 -15.12 1.49 -8.57
C LYS A 161 -14.79 0.02 -8.88
N HIS A 162 -15.75 -0.87 -9.10
CA HIS A 162 -17.21 -0.73 -9.03
C HIS A 162 -17.74 -1.69 -7.96
N TYR A 163 -18.42 -1.14 -6.95
CA TYR A 163 -18.82 -1.84 -5.73
C TYR A 163 -20.15 -2.57 -5.91
N THR A 164 -20.21 -3.90 -5.86
CA THR A 164 -19.12 -4.87 -5.66
C THR A 164 -19.43 -6.18 -6.40
N ALA A 165 -18.45 -7.09 -6.45
CA ALA A 165 -18.52 -8.36 -7.20
C ALA A 165 -18.98 -8.13 -8.65
N TYR A 166 -18.29 -7.21 -9.32
CA TYR A 166 -18.42 -6.88 -10.74
C TYR A 166 -17.13 -7.26 -11.46
N ASP A 167 -17.21 -8.28 -12.29
CA ASP A 167 -16.11 -8.97 -12.99
C ASP A 167 -16.60 -9.69 -14.27
N VAL A 168 -17.76 -9.28 -14.79
CA VAL A 168 -18.37 -9.75 -16.05
C VAL A 168 -18.90 -8.54 -16.80
N ASP A 169 -18.62 -8.44 -18.10
CA ASP A 169 -19.12 -7.37 -18.97
C ASP A 169 -20.17 -7.88 -19.97
N HIS A 170 -19.79 -8.82 -20.82
CA HIS A 170 -20.68 -9.49 -21.76
C HIS A 170 -20.06 -10.84 -22.19
N TRP A 171 -20.37 -11.91 -21.45
CA TRP A 171 -19.82 -13.25 -21.68
C TRP A 171 -20.91 -14.24 -22.06
N LYS A 172 -20.86 -14.77 -23.30
CA LYS A 172 -21.78 -15.81 -23.83
C LYS A 172 -23.28 -15.51 -23.61
N GLY A 173 -23.68 -14.25 -23.79
CA GLY A 173 -25.05 -13.79 -23.60
C GLY A 173 -25.44 -13.45 -22.15
N VAL A 174 -24.48 -13.49 -21.21
CA VAL A 174 -24.63 -12.90 -19.88
C VAL A 174 -24.08 -11.48 -19.93
N ASP A 175 -24.97 -10.50 -19.89
CA ASP A 175 -24.64 -9.08 -19.87
C ASP A 175 -24.57 -8.52 -18.44
N ARG A 176 -23.61 -7.62 -18.18
CA ARG A 176 -23.40 -6.92 -16.90
C ARG A 176 -24.62 -6.21 -16.32
N PHE A 177 -25.53 -5.75 -17.17
CA PHE A 177 -26.77 -5.07 -16.77
C PHE A 177 -27.78 -6.04 -16.18
N GLU A 178 -27.67 -7.34 -16.44
CA GLU A 178 -28.56 -8.39 -15.91
C GLU A 178 -27.84 -9.42 -15.02
N PHE A 179 -26.51 -9.41 -15.02
CA PHE A 179 -25.69 -10.32 -14.22
C PHE A 179 -26.02 -10.25 -12.72
N ASN A 180 -26.25 -11.43 -12.12
CA ASN A 180 -26.46 -11.60 -10.69
C ASN A 180 -25.32 -12.45 -10.10
N ALA A 181 -24.37 -11.77 -9.48
CA ALA A 181 -23.25 -12.39 -8.78
C ALA A 181 -23.77 -13.11 -7.52
N VAL A 182 -23.84 -14.44 -7.58
CA VAL A 182 -24.19 -15.30 -6.43
C VAL A 182 -22.91 -15.59 -5.65
N VAL A 183 -22.69 -14.84 -4.57
CA VAL A 183 -21.42 -14.84 -3.84
C VAL A 183 -21.66 -15.20 -2.38
N THR A 184 -20.84 -16.11 -1.83
CA THR A 184 -20.93 -16.46 -0.41
C THR A 184 -20.58 -15.26 0.47
N LYS A 185 -21.11 -15.21 1.70
CA LYS A 185 -20.73 -14.16 2.66
C LYS A 185 -19.21 -14.16 2.91
N GLN A 186 -18.60 -15.35 2.90
CA GLN A 186 -17.16 -15.49 3.09
C GLN A 186 -16.37 -14.86 1.93
N ASP A 187 -16.69 -15.17 0.68
CA ASP A 187 -15.97 -14.60 -0.47
C ASP A 187 -16.23 -13.09 -0.64
N ILE A 188 -17.41 -12.60 -0.27
CA ILE A 188 -17.68 -11.16 -0.15
C ILE A 188 -16.71 -10.49 0.84
N ASP A 189 -16.54 -11.06 2.04
CA ASP A 189 -15.72 -10.48 3.10
C ASP A 189 -14.20 -10.70 2.89
N ASP A 190 -13.80 -11.85 2.33
CA ASP A 190 -12.40 -12.28 2.10
C ASP A 190 -11.80 -11.76 0.77
N THR A 191 -12.61 -11.61 -0.29
CA THR A 191 -12.13 -11.37 -1.67
C THR A 191 -12.64 -10.07 -2.27
N PHE A 192 -13.95 -9.85 -2.33
CA PHE A 192 -14.53 -8.74 -3.11
C PHE A 192 -14.61 -7.40 -2.38
N GLN A 193 -14.75 -7.39 -1.04
CA GLN A 193 -14.78 -6.14 -0.25
C GLN A 193 -13.42 -5.56 0.19
N PRO A 194 -12.34 -6.33 0.46
CA PRO A 194 -11.08 -5.77 0.99
C PRO A 194 -10.52 -4.55 0.24
N PRO A 195 -10.49 -4.50 -1.11
CA PRO A 195 -9.93 -3.34 -1.81
C PRO A 195 -10.72 -2.04 -1.54
N PHE A 196 -12.05 -2.12 -1.52
CA PHE A 196 -12.94 -1.00 -1.20
C PHE A 196 -12.86 -0.63 0.28
N LYS A 197 -12.76 -1.62 1.17
CA LYS A 197 -12.57 -1.42 2.60
C LYS A 197 -11.30 -0.62 2.89
N SER A 198 -10.20 -0.93 2.20
CA SER A 198 -8.95 -0.16 2.29
C SER A 198 -9.07 1.25 1.70
N CYS A 199 -9.76 1.43 0.56
CA CYS A 199 -10.06 2.77 0.04
C CYS A 199 -10.71 3.68 1.10
N VAL A 200 -11.69 3.16 1.83
CA VAL A 200 -12.43 3.93 2.84
C VAL A 200 -11.64 4.07 4.14
N LEU A 201 -11.12 2.98 4.70
CA LEU A 201 -10.54 2.98 6.05
C LEU A 201 -9.09 3.46 6.11
N ASP A 202 -8.26 3.16 5.10
CA ASP A 202 -6.83 3.48 5.14
C ASP A 202 -6.54 4.87 4.53
N TRP A 203 -7.28 5.27 3.50
CA TRP A 203 -7.05 6.55 2.78
C TRP A 203 -8.25 7.49 2.66
N ASN A 204 -9.40 7.15 3.25
CA ASN A 204 -10.57 8.03 3.32
C ASN A 204 -10.97 8.59 1.93
N VAL A 205 -11.18 7.66 0.98
CA VAL A 205 -11.62 7.95 -0.39
C VAL A 205 -12.85 8.87 -0.39
N ALA A 206 -12.86 9.85 -1.29
CA ALA A 206 -13.94 10.82 -1.40
C ALA A 206 -15.21 10.23 -2.02
N SER A 207 -15.09 9.11 -2.74
CA SER A 207 -16.23 8.42 -3.33
C SER A 207 -16.05 6.91 -3.48
N VAL A 208 -17.18 6.21 -3.58
CA VAL A 208 -17.27 4.81 -4.02
C VAL A 208 -18.40 4.74 -5.03
N MET A 209 -18.16 4.08 -6.16
CA MET A 209 -19.16 3.88 -7.21
C MET A 209 -19.83 2.52 -7.03
N CYS A 210 -21.16 2.45 -7.03
CA CYS A 210 -21.89 1.18 -7.09
C CYS A 210 -22.04 0.70 -8.54
N SER A 211 -21.93 -0.61 -8.76
CA SER A 211 -21.90 -1.27 -10.07
C SER A 211 -23.28 -1.41 -10.73
N TYR A 212 -23.33 -1.98 -11.94
CA TYR A 212 -24.57 -2.39 -12.62
C TYR A 212 -25.21 -3.64 -12.02
N ASN A 213 -24.39 -4.67 -11.74
CA ASN A 213 -24.85 -6.02 -11.45
C ASN A 213 -25.67 -6.13 -10.16
N GLN A 214 -26.36 -7.25 -10.01
CA GLN A 214 -26.89 -7.68 -8.73
C GLN A 214 -25.86 -8.48 -7.94
N VAL A 215 -25.95 -8.41 -6.61
CA VAL A 215 -25.28 -9.35 -5.71
C VAL A 215 -26.35 -10.05 -4.89
N ASN A 216 -26.41 -11.38 -5.00
CA ASN A 216 -27.39 -12.23 -4.33
C ASN A 216 -28.86 -11.73 -4.50
N GLY A 217 -29.23 -11.35 -5.74
CA GLY A 217 -30.59 -10.94 -6.11
C GLY A 217 -30.96 -9.49 -5.76
N LYS A 218 -29.99 -8.64 -5.41
CA LYS A 218 -30.21 -7.20 -5.14
C LYS A 218 -29.25 -6.34 -6.00
N PRO A 219 -29.75 -5.35 -6.78
CA PRO A 219 -28.90 -4.41 -7.50
C PRO A 219 -28.02 -3.63 -6.51
N THR A 220 -26.72 -3.50 -6.77
CA THR A 220 -25.79 -2.90 -5.79
C THR A 220 -26.14 -1.44 -5.47
N CYS A 221 -26.54 -0.65 -6.48
CA CYS A 221 -27.02 0.73 -6.30
C CYS A 221 -28.38 0.86 -5.57
N ALA A 222 -29.14 -0.24 -5.41
CA ALA A 222 -30.40 -0.28 -4.68
C ALA A 222 -30.33 -1.08 -3.36
N ASN A 223 -29.14 -1.55 -2.96
CA ASN A 223 -28.97 -2.43 -1.81
C ASN A 223 -28.60 -1.66 -0.52
N PRO A 224 -29.52 -1.51 0.46
CA PRO A 224 -29.26 -0.79 1.70
C PRO A 224 -28.22 -1.47 2.60
N ASP A 225 -28.06 -2.80 2.50
CA ASP A 225 -27.11 -3.55 3.31
C ASP A 225 -25.67 -3.21 2.89
N LEU A 226 -25.45 -3.04 1.58
CA LEU A 226 -24.17 -2.67 0.99
C LEU A 226 -23.85 -1.18 1.16
N LEU A 227 -24.76 -0.28 0.75
CA LEU A 227 -24.46 1.16 0.72
C LEU A 227 -24.58 1.82 2.10
N LYS A 228 -25.74 1.72 2.75
CA LYS A 228 -26.00 2.32 4.07
C LYS A 228 -25.45 1.47 5.22
N GLY A 229 -25.49 0.14 5.09
CA GLY A 229 -24.92 -0.81 6.05
C GLY A 229 -23.40 -0.80 6.03
N VAL A 230 -22.77 -1.42 5.03
CA VAL A 230 -21.32 -1.61 4.99
C VAL A 230 -20.56 -0.30 4.74
N ILE A 231 -20.66 0.32 3.56
CA ILE A 231 -19.84 1.50 3.19
C ILE A 231 -19.99 2.63 4.22
N ARG A 232 -21.23 2.95 4.59
CA ARG A 232 -21.53 4.14 5.40
C ARG A 232 -21.73 3.85 6.88
N GLY A 233 -22.30 2.70 7.22
CA GLY A 233 -22.55 2.25 8.58
C GLY A 233 -21.33 1.63 9.23
N GLU A 234 -20.62 0.73 8.56
CA GLU A 234 -19.43 0.06 9.12
C GLU A 234 -18.15 0.85 8.81
N TRP A 235 -17.88 1.14 7.54
CA TRP A 235 -16.61 1.76 7.12
C TRP A 235 -16.59 3.29 7.26
N LYS A 236 -17.76 3.91 7.50
CA LYS A 236 -17.91 5.35 7.77
C LYS A 236 -17.42 6.27 6.64
N LEU A 237 -17.68 5.93 5.38
CA LEU A 237 -17.34 6.77 4.22
C LEU A 237 -17.67 8.26 4.44
N ASN A 238 -16.61 9.08 4.52
CA ASN A 238 -16.68 10.54 4.61
C ASN A 238 -16.54 11.13 3.19
N GLY A 239 -17.55 10.84 2.37
CA GLY A 239 -17.57 11.06 0.93
C GLY A 239 -18.96 10.79 0.36
N TYR A 240 -19.09 10.71 -0.96
CA TYR A 240 -20.35 10.46 -1.66
C TYR A 240 -20.37 9.12 -2.39
N ILE A 241 -21.53 8.47 -2.48
CA ILE A 241 -21.74 7.24 -3.25
C ILE A 241 -22.36 7.62 -4.60
N VAL A 242 -21.73 7.21 -5.69
CA VAL A 242 -22.18 7.46 -7.07
C VAL A 242 -22.62 6.17 -7.76
N SER A 243 -23.52 6.25 -8.73
CA SER A 243 -23.86 5.11 -9.58
C SER A 243 -22.92 5.01 -10.76
N ASP A 244 -22.76 3.79 -11.30
CA ASP A 244 -22.35 3.62 -12.69
C ASP A 244 -23.39 4.25 -13.66
N CYS A 245 -23.05 4.33 -14.96
CA CYS A 245 -23.69 5.19 -15.97
C CYS A 245 -24.65 4.47 -16.95
N ASP A 246 -25.94 4.26 -16.69
CA ASP A 246 -26.77 4.72 -15.57
C ASP A 246 -27.36 3.49 -14.86
N SER A 247 -26.72 3.05 -13.77
CA SER A 247 -27.10 1.84 -13.02
C SER A 247 -28.51 1.94 -12.41
N VAL A 248 -29.00 3.15 -12.13
CA VAL A 248 -30.37 3.37 -11.62
C VAL A 248 -31.40 3.13 -12.72
N GLU A 249 -31.10 3.52 -13.95
CA GLU A 249 -31.91 3.16 -15.11
C GLU A 249 -31.85 1.65 -15.40
N VAL A 250 -30.67 1.04 -15.33
CA VAL A 250 -30.45 -0.39 -15.58
C VAL A 250 -31.28 -1.28 -14.66
N PHE A 251 -31.27 -1.04 -13.34
CA PHE A 251 -32.02 -1.92 -12.45
C PHE A 251 -33.55 -1.81 -12.58
N TYR A 252 -34.05 -0.73 -13.20
CA TYR A 252 -35.45 -0.58 -13.58
C TYR A 252 -35.76 -1.23 -14.94
N LYS A 253 -35.02 -0.86 -15.99
CA LYS A 253 -35.32 -1.25 -17.37
C LYS A 253 -34.93 -2.68 -17.71
N HIS A 254 -33.79 -3.16 -17.22
CA HIS A 254 -33.23 -4.47 -17.56
C HIS A 254 -33.49 -5.49 -16.44
N GLN A 255 -33.25 -5.11 -15.19
CA GLN A 255 -33.40 -6.03 -14.05
C GLN A 255 -34.82 -6.08 -13.47
N HIS A 256 -35.71 -5.18 -13.90
CA HIS A 256 -37.11 -5.07 -13.44
C HIS A 256 -37.28 -5.06 -11.90
N TYR A 257 -36.32 -4.50 -11.16
CA TYR A 257 -36.28 -4.53 -9.69
C TYR A 257 -37.30 -3.58 -9.04
N SER A 258 -37.91 -2.68 -9.81
CA SER A 258 -38.97 -1.75 -9.37
C SER A 258 -40.07 -1.64 -10.43
N LYS A 259 -41.30 -1.36 -9.99
CA LYS A 259 -42.48 -1.33 -10.85
C LYS A 259 -42.64 -0.02 -11.61
N THR A 260 -42.17 1.09 -11.03
CA THR A 260 -42.19 2.42 -11.65
C THR A 260 -40.80 3.07 -11.57
N PRO A 261 -40.51 4.08 -12.42
CA PRO A 261 -39.22 4.77 -12.35
C PRO A 261 -39.08 5.67 -11.11
N GLU A 262 -40.19 6.15 -10.55
CA GLU A 262 -40.21 6.84 -9.25
C GLU A 262 -39.83 5.89 -8.11
N GLU A 263 -40.29 4.65 -8.15
CA GLU A 263 -39.89 3.62 -7.18
C GLU A 263 -38.39 3.28 -7.30
N ALA A 264 -37.82 3.30 -8.51
CA ALA A 264 -36.38 3.13 -8.71
C ALA A 264 -35.58 4.26 -8.06
N ALA A 265 -35.94 5.51 -8.35
CA ALA A 265 -35.29 6.68 -7.77
C ALA A 265 -35.40 6.69 -6.23
N ALA A 266 -36.56 6.32 -5.68
CA ALA A 266 -36.77 6.17 -4.25
C ALA A 266 -35.88 5.07 -3.65
N LYS A 267 -35.83 3.88 -4.26
CA LYS A 267 -35.01 2.74 -3.80
C LYS A 267 -33.52 3.11 -3.74
N ALA A 268 -32.97 3.73 -4.78
CA ALA A 268 -31.57 4.16 -4.80
C ALA A 268 -31.24 5.19 -3.69
N LEU A 269 -32.06 6.24 -3.56
CA LEU A 269 -31.90 7.27 -2.53
C LEU A 269 -32.06 6.70 -1.11
N LEU A 270 -33.00 5.79 -0.88
CA LEU A 270 -33.20 5.15 0.42
C LEU A 270 -32.09 4.14 0.76
N ALA A 271 -31.56 3.42 -0.24
CA ALA A 271 -30.46 2.48 -0.08
C ALA A 271 -29.17 3.16 0.37
N GLY A 272 -28.86 4.35 -0.16
CA GLY A 272 -27.71 5.15 0.29
C GLY A 272 -27.01 5.98 -0.78
N LEU A 273 -27.46 5.88 -2.04
CA LEU A 273 -26.90 6.62 -3.18
C LEU A 273 -26.98 8.13 -2.97
N ASP A 274 -25.96 8.89 -3.40
CA ASP A 274 -25.95 10.35 -3.31
C ASP A 274 -25.90 11.05 -4.68
N LEU A 275 -25.35 10.38 -5.70
CA LEU A 275 -25.17 10.93 -7.03
C LEU A 275 -25.49 9.85 -8.09
N ASN A 276 -26.18 10.25 -9.15
CA ASN A 276 -26.48 9.44 -10.32
C ASN A 276 -25.51 9.82 -11.44
N CYS A 277 -24.82 8.85 -12.04
CA CYS A 277 -24.27 9.07 -13.38
C CYS A 277 -25.42 8.95 -14.39
N GLY A 278 -25.76 10.05 -15.07
CA GLY A 278 -26.93 10.15 -15.93
C GLY A 278 -28.07 10.98 -15.31
N ALA A 279 -29.16 11.10 -16.05
CA ALA A 279 -30.26 12.01 -15.73
C ALA A 279 -31.36 11.41 -14.82
N TYR A 280 -31.30 10.13 -14.48
CA TYR A 280 -32.45 9.38 -13.95
C TYR A 280 -33.01 9.96 -12.64
N LEU A 281 -32.17 10.15 -11.61
CA LEU A 281 -32.62 10.80 -10.37
C LEU A 281 -33.13 12.24 -10.61
N GLY A 282 -32.49 12.99 -11.51
CA GLY A 282 -32.92 14.35 -11.87
C GLY A 282 -34.29 14.41 -12.56
N LYS A 283 -34.75 13.31 -13.16
CA LYS A 283 -36.02 13.19 -13.87
C LYS A 283 -37.16 12.65 -12.99
N TYR A 284 -36.89 11.64 -12.16
CA TYR A 284 -37.94 10.89 -11.46
C TYR A 284 -38.07 11.17 -9.95
N THR A 285 -37.08 11.82 -9.31
CA THR A 285 -37.12 12.07 -7.85
C THR A 285 -38.30 12.95 -7.43
N GLU A 286 -38.73 13.93 -8.23
CA GLU A 286 -39.88 14.76 -7.87
C GLU A 286 -41.18 13.94 -7.84
N GLY A 287 -41.38 13.05 -8.81
CA GLY A 287 -42.50 12.11 -8.82
C GLY A 287 -42.47 11.19 -7.59
N ALA A 288 -41.29 10.69 -7.23
CA ALA A 288 -41.09 9.86 -6.03
C ALA A 288 -41.43 10.59 -4.72
N VAL A 289 -41.11 11.89 -4.61
CA VAL A 289 -41.51 12.71 -3.45
C VAL A 289 -43.02 12.95 -3.43
N LYS A 290 -43.63 13.31 -4.57
CA LYS A 290 -45.08 13.52 -4.69
C LYS A 290 -45.90 12.27 -4.39
N ALA A 291 -45.37 11.09 -4.75
CA ALA A 291 -45.96 9.79 -4.45
C ALA A 291 -45.68 9.29 -3.01
N GLY A 292 -44.94 10.03 -2.19
CA GLY A 292 -44.59 9.65 -0.82
C GLY A 292 -43.59 8.49 -0.71
N LEU A 293 -42.94 8.10 -1.82
CA LEU A 293 -41.98 7.00 -1.88
C LEU A 293 -40.62 7.38 -1.27
N VAL A 294 -40.26 8.66 -1.28
CA VAL A 294 -39.02 9.18 -0.68
C VAL A 294 -39.26 10.56 -0.07
N ASN A 295 -38.68 10.80 1.12
CA ASN A 295 -38.74 12.08 1.79
C ASN A 295 -37.58 12.99 1.37
N GLU A 296 -37.80 14.31 1.39
CA GLU A 296 -36.77 15.32 1.09
C GLU A 296 -35.51 15.18 1.96
N SER A 297 -35.63 14.63 3.18
CA SER A 297 -34.49 14.33 4.06
C SER A 297 -33.48 13.32 3.48
N ALA A 298 -33.91 12.42 2.58
CA ALA A 298 -33.00 11.52 1.86
C ALA A 298 -32.24 12.26 0.76
N ILE A 299 -32.89 13.23 0.11
CA ILE A 299 -32.27 14.14 -0.88
C ILE A 299 -31.28 15.07 -0.17
N ASP A 300 -31.66 15.65 0.97
CA ASP A 300 -30.78 16.47 1.81
C ASP A 300 -29.51 15.72 2.22
N ARG A 301 -29.63 14.43 2.57
CA ARG A 301 -28.47 13.57 2.82
C ARG A 301 -27.58 13.48 1.58
N ALA A 302 -28.16 13.09 0.44
CA ALA A 302 -27.46 12.94 -0.83
C ALA A 302 -26.66 14.20 -1.20
N ILE A 303 -27.34 15.33 -1.36
CA ILE A 303 -26.69 16.58 -1.74
C ILE A 303 -25.71 17.09 -0.66
N SER A 304 -25.91 16.78 0.62
CA SER A 304 -24.97 17.16 1.67
C SER A 304 -23.61 16.48 1.51
N ASN A 305 -23.59 15.22 1.09
CA ASN A 305 -22.34 14.47 0.87
C ASN A 305 -21.61 14.97 -0.39
N ASN A 306 -22.37 15.30 -1.43
CA ASN A 306 -21.87 15.90 -2.68
C ASN A 306 -21.23 17.27 -2.38
N PHE A 307 -21.98 18.21 -1.79
CA PHE A 307 -21.47 19.55 -1.48
C PHE A 307 -20.36 19.55 -0.41
N ALA A 308 -20.36 18.61 0.54
CA ALA A 308 -19.23 18.44 1.46
C ALA A 308 -17.93 18.17 0.70
N THR A 309 -17.98 17.32 -0.32
CA THR A 309 -16.82 16.97 -1.15
C THR A 309 -16.34 18.17 -1.96
N LEU A 310 -17.24 18.91 -2.61
CA LEU A 310 -16.90 20.14 -3.34
C LEU A 310 -16.29 21.23 -2.41
N MET A 311 -16.76 21.35 -1.17
CA MET A 311 -16.14 22.25 -0.17
C MET A 311 -14.74 21.77 0.25
N ARG A 312 -14.51 20.46 0.41
CA ARG A 312 -13.16 19.90 0.68
C ARG A 312 -12.18 20.14 -0.49
N LEU A 313 -12.69 20.17 -1.72
CA LEU A 313 -11.95 20.50 -2.94
C LEU A 313 -11.67 22.00 -3.14
N GLY A 314 -12.31 22.88 -2.35
CA GLY A 314 -12.14 24.33 -2.41
C GLY A 314 -13.10 25.06 -3.36
N PHE A 315 -14.12 24.38 -3.91
CA PHE A 315 -15.04 24.96 -4.90
C PHE A 315 -15.79 26.20 -4.39
N PHE A 316 -16.07 26.26 -3.09
CA PHE A 316 -16.78 27.35 -2.41
C PHE A 316 -15.85 28.36 -1.70
N ASP A 317 -14.53 28.33 -1.97
CA ASP A 317 -13.54 29.08 -1.18
C ASP A 317 -13.05 30.38 -1.84
N GLY A 318 -13.80 30.88 -2.84
CA GLY A 318 -13.58 32.16 -3.49
C GLY A 318 -12.86 32.03 -4.84
N ASP A 319 -11.83 32.86 -5.03
CA ASP A 319 -11.00 32.93 -6.22
C ASP A 319 -10.05 31.72 -6.32
N PRO A 320 -10.19 30.82 -7.32
CA PRO A 320 -9.31 29.66 -7.48
C PRO A 320 -7.83 30.03 -7.62
N SER A 321 -7.50 31.16 -8.25
CA SER A 321 -6.12 31.61 -8.50
C SER A 321 -5.36 32.02 -7.22
N LYS A 322 -6.08 32.17 -6.11
CA LYS A 322 -5.59 32.46 -4.76
C LYS A 322 -5.60 31.25 -3.84
N GLN A 323 -6.05 30.09 -4.31
CA GLN A 323 -5.97 28.83 -3.56
C GLN A 323 -4.59 28.20 -3.71
N HIS A 324 -4.28 27.22 -2.85
CA HIS A 324 -2.98 26.55 -2.78
C HIS A 324 -2.49 26.00 -4.14
N TYR A 325 -3.39 25.49 -4.98
CA TYR A 325 -3.10 24.99 -6.33
C TYR A 325 -3.33 26.00 -7.46
N GLY A 326 -3.73 27.24 -7.15
CA GLY A 326 -4.19 28.24 -8.11
C GLY A 326 -3.12 28.82 -9.06
N LYS A 327 -1.88 28.32 -8.98
CA LYS A 327 -0.76 28.68 -9.86
C LYS A 327 -0.36 27.59 -10.85
N LEU A 328 -0.96 26.39 -10.73
CA LEU A 328 -0.79 25.33 -11.73
C LEU A 328 -1.52 25.71 -13.02
N GLY A 329 -0.93 25.38 -14.17
CA GLY A 329 -1.49 25.63 -15.49
C GLY A 329 -0.80 24.79 -16.57
N PRO A 330 -0.97 25.12 -17.87
CA PRO A 330 -0.53 24.26 -18.98
C PRO A 330 0.92 23.79 -18.93
N LYS A 331 1.84 24.63 -18.43
CA LYS A 331 3.27 24.30 -18.25
C LYS A 331 3.54 23.17 -17.24
N ASP A 332 2.58 22.86 -16.38
CA ASP A 332 2.67 21.85 -15.31
C ASP A 332 2.03 20.51 -15.75
N VAL A 333 1.55 20.44 -17.00
CA VAL A 333 1.07 19.25 -17.71
C VAL A 333 2.16 18.79 -18.68
N CYS A 334 2.26 17.49 -18.96
CA CYS A 334 3.23 16.93 -19.91
C CYS A 334 4.70 17.20 -19.56
N THR A 335 5.01 17.43 -18.28
CA THR A 335 6.39 17.76 -17.89
C THR A 335 7.35 16.60 -18.22
N PRO A 336 8.64 16.85 -18.55
CA PRO A 336 9.59 15.78 -18.83
C PRO A 336 9.73 14.77 -17.68
N LYS A 337 9.53 15.22 -16.43
CA LYS A 337 9.49 14.35 -15.24
C LYS A 337 8.29 13.39 -15.25
N ASN A 338 7.11 13.84 -15.68
CA ASN A 338 5.93 12.99 -15.77
C ASN A 338 6.09 11.96 -16.91
N GLN A 339 6.59 12.38 -18.08
CA GLN A 339 6.86 11.49 -19.21
C GLN A 339 7.90 10.40 -18.86
N GLU A 340 8.98 10.75 -18.17
CA GLU A 340 9.96 9.76 -17.71
C GLU A 340 9.40 8.86 -16.61
N LEU A 341 8.52 9.37 -15.73
CA LEU A 341 7.81 8.54 -14.75
C LEU A 341 6.89 7.49 -15.41
N ALA A 342 6.22 7.85 -16.51
CA ALA A 342 5.44 6.90 -17.30
C ALA A 342 6.34 5.83 -17.95
N ARG A 343 7.50 6.22 -18.49
CA ARG A 343 8.50 5.27 -19.03
C ARG A 343 9.07 4.35 -17.96
N GLU A 344 9.42 4.87 -16.79
CA GLU A 344 9.96 4.07 -15.68
C GLU A 344 8.93 3.08 -15.13
N ALA A 345 7.66 3.48 -15.03
CA ALA A 345 6.58 2.58 -14.68
C ALA A 345 6.42 1.44 -15.70
N ALA A 346 6.56 1.73 -16.99
CA ALA A 346 6.58 0.71 -18.03
C ALA A 346 7.80 -0.22 -17.90
N ARG A 347 9.01 0.31 -17.69
CA ARG A 347 10.24 -0.48 -17.48
C ARG A 347 10.10 -1.47 -16.32
N GLN A 348 9.65 -0.99 -15.15
CA GLN A 348 9.43 -1.82 -13.97
C GLN A 348 8.26 -2.81 -14.13
N GLY A 349 7.27 -2.48 -14.96
CA GLY A 349 6.11 -3.31 -15.25
C GLY A 349 6.37 -4.46 -16.23
N ILE A 350 7.40 -4.36 -17.08
CA ILE A 350 7.76 -5.42 -18.05
C ILE A 350 8.26 -6.68 -17.33
N MET A 351 7.79 -7.84 -17.78
CA MET A 351 7.99 -9.13 -17.12
C MET A 351 8.66 -10.13 -18.06
N LEU A 352 9.76 -10.74 -17.61
CA LEU A 352 10.51 -11.74 -18.37
C LEU A 352 10.02 -13.15 -18.02
N LEU A 353 9.09 -13.67 -18.84
CA LEU A 353 8.43 -14.97 -18.63
C LEU A 353 9.30 -16.16 -19.08
N LYS A 354 10.10 -15.96 -20.12
CA LYS A 354 11.08 -16.94 -20.63
C LYS A 354 12.32 -16.20 -21.09
N ASN A 355 13.51 -16.76 -20.81
CA ASN A 355 14.76 -16.33 -21.41
C ASN A 355 15.76 -17.50 -21.46
N SER A 356 16.09 -17.96 -22.66
CA SER A 356 17.20 -18.88 -22.90
C SER A 356 18.53 -18.16 -22.69
N GLN A 357 19.55 -18.88 -22.22
CA GLN A 357 20.86 -18.30 -21.94
C GLN A 357 21.44 -17.59 -23.18
N GLY A 358 21.87 -16.34 -23.02
CA GLY A 358 22.45 -15.54 -24.10
C GLY A 358 21.46 -14.99 -25.14
N SER A 359 20.14 -15.05 -24.88
CA SER A 359 19.11 -14.57 -25.82
C SER A 359 18.75 -13.10 -25.59
N LEU A 360 18.19 -12.74 -24.43
CA LEU A 360 18.17 -11.36 -23.96
C LEU A 360 19.26 -11.13 -22.90
N PRO A 361 19.85 -9.91 -22.83
CA PRO A 361 19.58 -8.76 -23.68
C PRO A 361 20.32 -8.84 -25.02
N LEU A 362 19.75 -8.25 -26.07
CA LEU A 362 20.43 -8.07 -27.35
C LEU A 362 21.45 -6.94 -27.24
N SER A 363 22.70 -7.19 -27.61
CA SER A 363 23.74 -6.13 -27.63
C SER A 363 23.61 -5.28 -28.90
N PRO A 364 23.30 -3.96 -28.82
CA PRO A 364 23.15 -3.09 -29.99
C PRO A 364 24.42 -2.96 -30.85
N THR A 365 25.58 -3.32 -30.31
CA THR A 365 26.87 -3.33 -31.02
C THR A 365 27.19 -4.67 -31.68
N ALA A 366 26.48 -5.75 -31.31
CA ALA A 366 26.67 -7.08 -31.88
C ALA A 366 25.67 -7.38 -33.01
N ILE A 367 24.42 -6.94 -32.86
CA ILE A 367 23.40 -7.03 -33.92
C ILE A 367 23.45 -5.79 -34.82
N LYS A 368 23.24 -5.99 -36.13
CA LYS A 368 23.24 -4.93 -37.15
C LYS A 368 21.84 -4.72 -37.74
N SER A 369 20.95 -5.69 -37.57
CA SER A 369 19.62 -5.71 -38.14
C SER A 369 18.59 -6.42 -37.25
N LEU A 370 17.39 -5.86 -37.16
CA LEU A 370 16.22 -6.46 -36.51
C LEU A 370 15.10 -6.71 -37.53
N ALA A 371 14.42 -7.84 -37.40
CA ALA A 371 13.07 -8.03 -37.95
C ALA A 371 12.05 -7.81 -36.83
N VAL A 372 11.19 -6.82 -36.97
CA VAL A 372 10.05 -6.61 -36.06
C VAL A 372 8.77 -7.02 -36.79
N ILE A 373 8.03 -7.97 -36.23
CA ILE A 373 6.88 -8.60 -36.90
C ILE A 373 5.69 -8.66 -35.93
N GLY A 374 4.49 -8.38 -36.43
CA GLY A 374 3.24 -8.57 -35.69
C GLY A 374 2.31 -7.36 -35.77
N PRO A 375 0.99 -7.54 -35.52
CA PRO A 375 0.00 -6.48 -35.64
C PRO A 375 0.27 -5.35 -34.63
N ASN A 376 0.85 -5.65 -33.47
CA ASN A 376 1.16 -4.66 -32.43
C ASN A 376 2.53 -3.98 -32.59
N ALA A 377 3.33 -4.33 -33.61
CA ALA A 377 4.67 -3.80 -33.82
C ALA A 377 4.71 -2.27 -33.97
N ASN A 378 3.79 -1.71 -34.75
CA ASN A 378 3.66 -0.27 -34.98
C ASN A 378 2.41 0.32 -34.30
N ALA A 379 1.90 -0.34 -33.26
CA ALA A 379 0.65 0.08 -32.62
C ALA A 379 0.77 1.42 -31.89
N THR A 380 -0.31 2.21 -31.96
CA THR A 380 -0.49 3.46 -31.22
C THR A 380 -1.49 3.30 -30.07
N LEU A 381 -2.79 3.31 -30.39
CA LEU A 381 -3.87 3.24 -29.40
C LEU A 381 -3.86 1.95 -28.59
N THR A 382 -3.39 0.83 -29.16
CA THR A 382 -3.31 -0.45 -28.42
C THR A 382 -2.49 -0.33 -27.14
N MET A 383 -1.35 0.39 -27.15
CA MET A 383 -0.41 0.36 -26.03
C MET A 383 -0.88 1.14 -24.80
N ILE A 384 -1.96 1.93 -24.93
CA ILE A 384 -2.52 2.76 -23.86
C ILE A 384 -3.80 2.19 -23.24
N GLY A 385 -4.28 1.03 -23.68
CA GLY A 385 -5.46 0.38 -23.10
C GLY A 385 -6.77 1.12 -23.42
N ASN A 386 -7.63 1.27 -22.40
CA ASN A 386 -8.90 2.01 -22.46
C ASN A 386 -8.98 3.07 -21.33
N TYR A 387 -10.02 3.91 -21.33
CA TYR A 387 -10.15 5.03 -20.37
C TYR A 387 -8.95 6.02 -20.46
N GLU A 388 -8.42 6.18 -21.67
CA GLU A 388 -7.27 6.99 -22.00
C GLU A 388 -7.59 8.48 -22.25
N GLY A 389 -6.59 9.33 -22.06
CA GLY A 389 -6.62 10.72 -22.48
C GLY A 389 -5.86 10.96 -23.79
N THR A 390 -5.92 12.18 -24.32
CA THR A 390 -4.98 12.58 -25.38
C THR A 390 -3.58 12.68 -24.78
N LEU A 391 -2.59 12.06 -25.41
CA LEU A 391 -1.24 11.91 -24.86
C LEU A 391 -0.35 13.12 -25.15
N CYS A 392 0.66 13.32 -24.30
CA CYS A 392 1.72 14.31 -24.53
C CYS A 392 2.63 13.99 -25.71
N LYS A 393 2.99 12.71 -25.81
CA LYS A 393 3.90 12.13 -26.80
C LYS A 393 3.60 10.63 -26.87
N TYR A 394 3.90 10.01 -28.00
CA TYR A 394 3.75 8.57 -28.16
C TYR A 394 5.03 7.92 -28.72
N THR A 395 5.26 6.64 -28.45
CA THR A 395 6.36 5.85 -29.06
C THR A 395 5.96 4.39 -29.27
N THR A 396 5.85 3.97 -30.54
CA THR A 396 5.53 2.57 -30.92
C THR A 396 6.71 1.62 -30.59
N PRO A 397 6.49 0.31 -30.40
CA PRO A 397 7.58 -0.67 -30.27
C PRO A 397 8.59 -0.59 -31.42
N LEU A 398 8.10 -0.48 -32.66
CA LEU A 398 8.92 -0.28 -33.86
C LEU A 398 9.80 0.98 -33.74
N GLN A 399 9.24 2.12 -33.33
CA GLN A 399 9.99 3.36 -33.17
C GLN A 399 11.07 3.25 -32.08
N GLY A 400 10.75 2.60 -30.94
CA GLY A 400 11.72 2.39 -29.85
C GLY A 400 12.92 1.55 -30.27
N LEU A 401 12.67 0.44 -30.98
CA LEU A 401 13.74 -0.46 -31.47
C LEU A 401 14.55 0.17 -32.61
N THR A 402 13.87 0.80 -33.58
CA THR A 402 14.51 1.48 -34.73
C THR A 402 15.45 2.62 -34.29
N ALA A 403 15.19 3.24 -33.13
CA ALA A 403 16.06 4.29 -32.60
C ALA A 403 17.46 3.82 -32.19
N SER A 404 17.68 2.51 -32.01
CA SER A 404 18.98 1.93 -31.65
C SER A 404 19.57 0.98 -32.69
N VAL A 405 18.73 0.22 -33.43
CA VAL A 405 19.21 -0.78 -34.40
C VAL A 405 18.38 -0.69 -35.69
N PRO A 406 19.01 -0.72 -36.89
CA PRO A 406 18.31 -0.77 -38.16
C PRO A 406 17.27 -1.89 -38.18
N THR A 407 16.02 -1.55 -38.48
CA THR A 407 14.87 -2.45 -38.33
C THR A 407 14.08 -2.57 -39.63
N ALA A 408 13.84 -3.80 -40.07
CA ALA A 408 12.83 -4.15 -41.06
C ALA A 408 11.53 -4.53 -40.35
N ASN A 409 10.38 -4.13 -40.90
CA ASN A 409 9.07 -4.36 -40.27
C ASN A 409 8.02 -4.84 -41.27
N VAL A 410 7.25 -5.87 -40.90
CA VAL A 410 6.01 -6.27 -41.58
C VAL A 410 4.95 -6.67 -40.56
N PRO A 411 3.65 -6.44 -40.82
CA PRO A 411 2.59 -6.74 -39.84
C PRO A 411 2.42 -8.24 -39.59
N GLY A 412 2.74 -9.12 -40.56
CA GLY A 412 2.62 -10.58 -40.43
C GLY A 412 1.18 -11.12 -40.43
N CYS A 413 0.21 -10.29 -40.08
CA CYS A 413 -1.24 -10.43 -40.25
C CYS A 413 -1.74 -9.31 -41.18
N ALA A 414 -3.04 -9.23 -41.47
CA ALA A 414 -3.62 -8.03 -42.08
C ALA A 414 -3.41 -6.79 -41.18
N GLU A 415 -3.32 -5.59 -41.76
CA GLU A 415 -3.10 -4.37 -40.99
C GLU A 415 -4.26 -4.12 -40.01
N ALA A 416 -3.92 -3.79 -38.76
CA ALA A 416 -4.85 -3.62 -37.64
C ALA A 416 -5.74 -4.84 -37.33
N ASP A 417 -5.43 -6.03 -37.85
CA ASP A 417 -6.10 -7.29 -37.52
C ASP A 417 -5.30 -8.07 -36.46
N VAL A 418 -5.50 -7.70 -35.20
CA VAL A 418 -4.91 -8.43 -34.05
C VAL A 418 -5.44 -9.86 -33.98
N ALA A 419 -6.71 -10.09 -34.36
CA ALA A 419 -7.31 -11.41 -34.50
C ALA A 419 -6.68 -12.28 -35.62
N CYS A 420 -5.80 -11.70 -36.45
CA CYS A 420 -4.98 -12.37 -37.45
C CYS A 420 -5.76 -13.35 -38.36
N SER A 421 -6.93 -12.91 -38.82
CA SER A 421 -7.86 -13.67 -39.66
C SER A 421 -7.24 -14.05 -41.01
N ALA A 422 -6.28 -13.26 -41.49
CA ALA A 422 -5.45 -13.56 -42.65
C ALA A 422 -3.97 -13.32 -42.34
N THR A 423 -3.12 -14.31 -42.65
CA THR A 423 -1.66 -14.27 -42.37
C THR A 423 -0.85 -13.85 -43.60
N GLN A 424 0.20 -13.06 -43.38
CA GLN A 424 1.15 -12.57 -44.39
C GLN A 424 2.55 -13.16 -44.12
N LEU A 425 2.64 -14.50 -44.15
CA LEU A 425 3.80 -15.21 -43.62
C LEU A 425 5.06 -15.13 -44.48
N ASP A 426 4.95 -14.91 -45.79
CA ASP A 426 6.11 -15.04 -46.69
C ASP A 426 7.07 -13.84 -46.59
N ASP A 427 6.55 -12.61 -46.50
CA ASP A 427 7.38 -11.44 -46.20
C ASP A 427 7.91 -11.46 -44.76
N ALA A 428 7.13 -11.99 -43.80
CA ALA A 428 7.57 -12.20 -42.43
C ALA A 428 8.78 -13.16 -42.34
N LYS A 429 8.71 -14.32 -43.00
CA LYS A 429 9.84 -15.26 -43.13
C LYS A 429 11.03 -14.61 -43.81
N LYS A 430 10.80 -13.82 -44.87
CA LYS A 430 11.85 -13.17 -45.65
C LYS A 430 12.65 -12.17 -44.82
N ILE A 431 11.98 -11.27 -44.06
CA ILE A 431 12.71 -10.31 -43.23
C ILE A 431 13.35 -10.96 -42.01
N ALA A 432 12.72 -11.99 -41.42
CA ALA A 432 13.30 -12.76 -40.32
C ALA A 432 14.59 -13.49 -40.74
N ALA A 433 14.61 -14.08 -41.95
CA ALA A 433 15.78 -14.76 -42.50
C ALA A 433 16.92 -13.81 -42.90
N SER A 434 16.66 -12.51 -43.05
CA SER A 434 17.66 -11.49 -43.40
C SER A 434 18.12 -10.63 -42.23
N SER A 435 17.72 -10.95 -40.99
CA SER A 435 17.98 -10.13 -39.80
C SER A 435 18.71 -10.92 -38.71
N ASP A 436 19.57 -10.25 -37.94
CA ASP A 436 20.38 -10.90 -36.90
C ASP A 436 19.52 -11.38 -35.71
N ALA A 437 18.40 -10.70 -35.43
CA ALA A 437 17.39 -11.14 -34.49
C ALA A 437 15.97 -10.79 -34.97
N THR A 438 14.98 -11.58 -34.54
CA THR A 438 13.55 -11.37 -34.82
C THR A 438 12.78 -11.13 -33.53
N ILE A 439 11.95 -10.09 -33.51
CA ILE A 439 11.10 -9.69 -32.39
C ILE A 439 9.64 -9.78 -32.86
N LEU A 440 8.86 -10.65 -32.22
CA LEU A 440 7.43 -10.77 -32.47
C LEU A 440 6.64 -9.92 -31.48
N VAL A 441 5.80 -9.01 -31.97
CA VAL A 441 4.97 -8.12 -31.15
C VAL A 441 3.51 -8.52 -31.34
N MET A 442 3.08 -9.44 -30.47
CA MET A 442 1.76 -10.10 -30.46
C MET A 442 1.04 -9.83 -29.13
N GLY A 443 -0.26 -10.12 -29.06
CA GLY A 443 -1.07 -9.97 -27.84
C GLY A 443 -2.49 -9.52 -28.19
N ALA A 444 -3.30 -9.23 -27.17
CA ALA A 444 -4.64 -8.68 -27.33
C ALA A 444 -4.64 -7.16 -27.60
N ASP A 445 -5.78 -6.65 -28.05
CA ASP A 445 -6.13 -5.22 -28.08
C ASP A 445 -7.61 -5.03 -27.69
N GLN A 446 -8.12 -3.80 -27.87
CA GLN A 446 -9.52 -3.46 -27.54
C GLN A 446 -10.58 -4.18 -28.39
N SER A 447 -10.21 -4.92 -29.45
CA SER A 447 -11.12 -5.81 -30.19
C SER A 447 -11.30 -7.17 -29.50
N ILE A 448 -10.39 -7.54 -28.60
CA ILE A 448 -10.38 -8.81 -27.87
C ILE A 448 -10.86 -8.61 -26.42
N GLU A 449 -10.36 -7.58 -25.74
CA GLU A 449 -10.75 -7.22 -24.38
C GLU A 449 -11.11 -5.73 -24.27
N THR A 450 -12.37 -5.42 -23.97
CA THR A 450 -12.78 -4.05 -23.67
C THR A 450 -14.08 -4.00 -22.84
N GLU A 451 -14.55 -2.79 -22.55
CA GLU A 451 -15.83 -2.58 -21.88
C GLU A 451 -17.01 -3.07 -22.74
N GLY A 452 -17.88 -3.91 -22.16
CA GLY A 452 -18.95 -4.59 -22.90
C GLY A 452 -18.50 -5.74 -23.81
N HIS A 453 -17.24 -6.20 -23.74
CA HIS A 453 -16.75 -7.33 -24.55
C HIS A 453 -15.79 -8.24 -23.76
N ASP A 454 -16.28 -9.40 -23.31
CA ASP A 454 -15.44 -10.43 -22.69
C ASP A 454 -14.88 -11.42 -23.71
N SER A 455 -13.64 -11.85 -23.50
CA SER A 455 -13.03 -12.89 -24.32
C SER A 455 -13.64 -14.26 -24.02
N VAL A 456 -13.59 -15.15 -25.02
CA VAL A 456 -13.90 -16.58 -24.86
C VAL A 456 -12.67 -17.48 -24.97
N ASP A 457 -11.49 -16.92 -25.26
CA ASP A 457 -10.25 -17.66 -25.54
C ASP A 457 -9.03 -17.04 -24.84
N LEU A 458 -8.16 -17.91 -24.29
CA LEU A 458 -6.90 -17.55 -23.63
C LEU A 458 -5.65 -17.72 -24.50
N THR A 459 -5.77 -18.36 -25.66
CA THR A 459 -4.68 -18.49 -26.64
C THR A 459 -4.43 -17.17 -27.37
N LEU A 460 -3.36 -17.10 -28.18
CA LEU A 460 -3.23 -16.06 -29.21
C LEU A 460 -4.06 -16.49 -30.44
N PRO A 461 -4.84 -15.58 -31.06
CA PRO A 461 -4.88 -14.13 -30.86
C PRO A 461 -5.97 -13.61 -29.90
N GLY A 462 -6.54 -14.48 -29.06
CA GLY A 462 -7.39 -14.09 -27.92
C GLY A 462 -6.58 -13.40 -26.81
N GLN A 463 -6.90 -13.67 -25.54
CA GLN A 463 -6.23 -13.02 -24.40
C GLN A 463 -4.70 -13.27 -24.34
N GLY A 464 -4.16 -14.24 -25.09
CA GLY A 464 -2.72 -14.41 -25.26
C GLY A 464 -1.96 -14.88 -24.01
N MET A 465 -2.68 -15.39 -23.01
CA MET A 465 -2.13 -15.87 -21.73
C MET A 465 -1.74 -17.35 -21.77
N ASP A 466 -2.30 -18.15 -22.68
CA ASP A 466 -1.86 -19.53 -22.90
C ASP A 466 -0.62 -19.57 -23.80
N VAL A 467 0.55 -19.51 -23.16
CA VAL A 467 1.86 -19.65 -23.79
C VAL A 467 2.47 -21.05 -23.65
N GLN A 468 1.67 -22.10 -23.39
CA GLN A 468 2.20 -23.47 -23.28
C GLN A 468 2.90 -23.92 -24.58
N PHE A 469 2.44 -23.46 -25.75
CA PHE A 469 3.07 -23.72 -27.06
C PHE A 469 4.54 -23.26 -27.15
N ALA A 470 4.94 -22.30 -26.32
CA ALA A 470 6.27 -21.69 -26.34
C ALA A 470 7.19 -22.23 -25.23
N LYS A 471 6.66 -22.96 -24.24
CA LYS A 471 7.41 -23.42 -23.07
C LYS A 471 8.61 -24.28 -23.47
N ASP A 472 8.32 -25.39 -24.15
CA ASP A 472 9.30 -26.41 -24.53
C ASP A 472 9.84 -26.22 -25.97
N ASN A 473 9.53 -25.09 -26.59
CA ASN A 473 9.98 -24.72 -27.94
C ASN A 473 11.28 -23.91 -27.87
N ASP A 474 12.40 -24.50 -28.26
CA ASP A 474 13.74 -23.90 -28.22
C ASP A 474 13.90 -22.69 -29.14
N LYS A 475 13.17 -22.64 -30.26
CA LYS A 475 13.16 -21.52 -31.22
C LYS A 475 12.55 -20.25 -30.65
N ILE A 476 11.66 -20.37 -29.64
CA ILE A 476 11.13 -19.21 -28.91
C ILE A 476 12.03 -19.01 -27.69
N THR A 477 13.11 -18.26 -27.89
CA THR A 477 14.17 -18.11 -26.89
C THR A 477 13.76 -17.23 -25.72
N SER A 478 12.98 -16.17 -25.96
CA SER A 478 12.57 -15.23 -24.92
C SER A 478 11.10 -14.81 -25.08
N ILE A 479 10.44 -14.54 -23.95
CA ILE A 479 9.05 -14.04 -23.90
C ILE A 479 8.99 -12.91 -22.87
N LEU A 480 8.57 -11.74 -23.32
CA LEU A 480 8.22 -10.60 -22.46
C LEU A 480 6.71 -10.44 -22.42
N TRP A 481 6.13 -10.23 -21.23
CA TRP A 481 4.80 -9.65 -21.11
C TRP A 481 4.92 -8.19 -20.69
N VAL A 482 4.19 -7.33 -21.41
CA VAL A 482 4.33 -5.86 -21.32
C VAL A 482 3.01 -5.17 -20.95
N GLY A 483 1.89 -5.92 -20.94
CA GLY A 483 0.54 -5.38 -20.75
C GLY A 483 0.23 -4.24 -21.73
N TYR A 484 -0.30 -3.15 -21.18
CA TYR A 484 -0.47 -1.86 -21.86
C TYR A 484 0.53 -0.85 -21.27
N PRO A 485 1.76 -0.73 -21.83
CA PRO A 485 2.86 -0.01 -21.19
C PRO A 485 2.84 1.51 -21.45
N GLY A 486 1.72 2.07 -21.91
CA GLY A 486 1.47 3.51 -21.90
C GLY A 486 2.23 4.31 -22.97
N GLU A 487 2.28 5.63 -22.76
CA GLU A 487 2.71 6.61 -23.77
C GLU A 487 4.17 6.47 -24.23
N ALA A 488 5.03 5.97 -23.35
CA ALA A 488 6.44 5.70 -23.60
C ALA A 488 6.75 4.20 -23.76
N GLY A 489 5.72 3.36 -23.92
CA GLY A 489 5.82 1.90 -23.86
C GLY A 489 6.81 1.30 -24.84
N GLY A 490 6.83 1.76 -26.10
CA GLY A 490 7.80 1.28 -27.09
C GLY A 490 9.25 1.59 -26.74
N ALA A 491 9.52 2.70 -26.04
CA ALA A 491 10.85 3.04 -25.57
C ALA A 491 11.27 2.16 -24.37
N ALA A 492 10.36 1.86 -23.43
CA ALA A 492 10.62 0.95 -22.32
C ALA A 492 10.85 -0.50 -22.79
N ILE A 493 10.12 -0.95 -23.82
CA ILE A 493 10.34 -2.26 -24.47
C ILE A 493 11.74 -2.34 -25.07
N ALA A 494 12.17 -1.29 -25.79
CA ALA A 494 13.53 -1.22 -26.32
C ALA A 494 14.59 -1.18 -25.21
N ASP A 495 14.35 -0.46 -24.11
CA ASP A 495 15.26 -0.43 -22.96
C ASP A 495 15.52 -1.83 -22.38
N VAL A 496 14.47 -2.65 -22.26
CA VAL A 496 14.57 -4.02 -21.75
C VAL A 496 15.22 -4.96 -22.77
N ILE A 497 14.78 -4.94 -24.03
CA ILE A 497 15.30 -5.85 -25.07
C ILE A 497 16.81 -5.60 -25.33
N LEU A 498 17.24 -4.34 -25.30
CA LEU A 498 18.61 -3.92 -25.60
C LEU A 498 19.52 -3.86 -24.36
N GLY A 499 19.00 -4.20 -23.17
CA GLY A 499 19.78 -4.28 -21.93
C GLY A 499 20.10 -2.94 -21.27
N TYR A 500 19.46 -1.84 -21.68
CA TYR A 500 19.53 -0.56 -20.96
C TYR A 500 18.75 -0.59 -19.63
N HIS A 501 17.81 -1.53 -19.46
CA HIS A 501 17.10 -1.80 -18.22
C HIS A 501 16.96 -3.31 -17.98
N ASN A 502 17.07 -3.75 -16.72
CA ASN A 502 16.91 -5.15 -16.32
C ASN A 502 15.48 -5.35 -15.78
N PRO A 503 14.60 -6.11 -16.46
CA PRO A 503 13.20 -6.21 -16.09
C PRO A 503 13.01 -6.88 -14.73
N SER A 504 12.15 -6.32 -13.89
CA SER A 504 11.87 -6.80 -12.53
C SER A 504 10.39 -7.11 -12.25
N GLY A 505 9.51 -6.92 -13.24
CA GLY A 505 8.09 -7.17 -13.10
C GLY A 505 7.75 -8.65 -12.85
N ARG A 506 6.67 -8.89 -12.10
CA ARG A 506 6.17 -10.21 -11.67
C ARG A 506 4.69 -10.32 -11.95
N LEU A 507 4.25 -11.49 -12.42
CA LEU A 507 2.86 -11.70 -12.83
C LEU A 507 1.89 -11.39 -11.67
N PRO A 508 1.00 -10.39 -11.81
CA PRO A 508 -0.01 -10.04 -10.80
C PRO A 508 -1.25 -10.95 -10.86
N MET A 509 -1.23 -11.94 -11.74
CA MET A 509 -2.31 -12.88 -12.03
C MET A 509 -1.78 -14.23 -12.51
N SER A 510 -2.55 -15.28 -12.29
CA SER A 510 -2.30 -16.62 -12.75
C SER A 510 -2.57 -16.73 -14.26
N TRP A 511 -1.61 -17.27 -15.00
CA TRP A 511 -1.78 -17.55 -16.43
C TRP A 511 -2.27 -18.99 -16.61
N TYR A 512 -3.52 -19.10 -17.07
CA TYR A 512 -4.25 -20.36 -17.20
C TYR A 512 -4.14 -20.95 -18.62
N PRO A 513 -4.07 -22.28 -18.77
CA PRO A 513 -4.20 -22.93 -20.07
C PRO A 513 -5.63 -22.81 -20.59
N GLN A 514 -5.82 -22.85 -21.91
CA GLN A 514 -7.13 -22.72 -22.56
C GLN A 514 -8.14 -23.82 -22.15
N SER A 515 -7.69 -24.92 -21.56
CA SER A 515 -8.57 -25.93 -20.94
C SER A 515 -9.36 -25.40 -19.73
N TYR A 516 -8.87 -24.38 -19.03
CA TYR A 516 -9.57 -23.72 -17.91
C TYR A 516 -10.96 -23.21 -18.34
N THR A 517 -11.05 -22.60 -19.53
CA THR A 517 -12.28 -21.97 -20.03
C THR A 517 -13.45 -22.93 -20.25
N LYS A 518 -13.16 -24.23 -20.35
CA LYS A 518 -14.13 -25.33 -20.52
C LYS A 518 -14.69 -25.83 -19.19
N ASN A 519 -13.95 -25.66 -18.09
CA ASN A 519 -14.27 -26.25 -16.78
C ASN A 519 -15.05 -25.30 -15.88
N ILE A 520 -14.83 -23.98 -16.01
CA ILE A 520 -15.46 -22.95 -15.18
C ILE A 520 -16.21 -21.94 -16.07
N PRO A 521 -17.52 -21.70 -15.85
CA PRO A 521 -18.21 -20.57 -16.45
C PRO A 521 -17.77 -19.27 -15.75
N MET A 522 -17.59 -18.19 -16.51
CA MET A 522 -17.06 -16.93 -15.99
C MET A 522 -17.95 -16.31 -14.89
N THR A 523 -19.23 -16.69 -14.85
CA THR A 523 -20.22 -16.30 -13.85
C THR A 523 -20.10 -17.01 -12.49
N ASN A 524 -19.15 -17.93 -12.32
CA ASN A 524 -18.96 -18.66 -11.06
C ASN A 524 -18.10 -17.86 -10.05
N MET A 525 -18.75 -17.21 -9.10
CA MET A 525 -18.10 -16.38 -8.07
C MET A 525 -17.44 -17.18 -6.91
N ASN A 526 -17.45 -18.52 -6.96
CA ASN A 526 -16.94 -19.35 -5.86
C ASN A 526 -15.42 -19.55 -5.98
N MET A 527 -14.65 -18.81 -5.18
CA MET A 527 -13.18 -18.85 -5.19
C MET A 527 -12.58 -20.18 -4.71
N ARG A 528 -13.34 -20.98 -3.94
CA ARG A 528 -12.87 -22.24 -3.36
C ARG A 528 -13.06 -23.42 -4.33
N PRO A 529 -12.09 -24.35 -4.39
CA PRO A 529 -12.24 -25.57 -5.18
C PRO A 529 -13.47 -26.36 -4.72
N ASN A 530 -14.24 -26.87 -5.68
CA ASN A 530 -15.35 -27.77 -5.44
C ASN A 530 -15.30 -28.93 -6.45
N PRO A 531 -14.86 -30.13 -6.03
CA PRO A 531 -14.74 -31.29 -6.92
C PRO A 531 -16.10 -31.78 -7.44
N PHE A 532 -17.22 -31.44 -6.79
CA PHE A 532 -18.56 -31.83 -7.22
C PHE A 532 -19.12 -30.95 -8.35
N THR A 533 -18.56 -29.76 -8.58
CA THR A 533 -18.98 -28.84 -9.65
C THR A 533 -17.88 -28.62 -10.69
N SER A 534 -16.91 -29.54 -10.76
CA SER A 534 -15.69 -29.43 -11.58
C SER A 534 -14.96 -28.08 -11.46
N ASN A 535 -15.11 -27.40 -10.31
CA ASN A 535 -14.40 -26.16 -10.02
C ASN A 535 -13.03 -26.53 -9.43
N PRO A 536 -11.91 -26.42 -10.17
CA PRO A 536 -10.56 -26.67 -9.62
C PRO A 536 -10.17 -25.67 -8.52
N GLY A 537 -10.98 -24.61 -8.33
CA GLY A 537 -10.55 -23.39 -7.67
C GLY A 537 -9.46 -22.70 -8.49
N ASP A 538 -8.98 -21.59 -7.97
CA ASP A 538 -7.84 -20.84 -8.51
C ASP A 538 -6.55 -21.72 -8.57
N GLY A 539 -6.48 -22.82 -7.81
CA GLY A 539 -5.22 -23.43 -7.36
C GLY A 539 -4.45 -24.38 -8.29
N THR A 540 -4.92 -24.78 -9.48
CA THR A 540 -4.30 -25.91 -10.22
C THR A 540 -3.74 -25.56 -11.61
N THR A 541 -2.47 -25.93 -11.84
CA THR A 541 -1.68 -25.75 -13.09
C THR A 541 -1.52 -24.30 -13.54
N ARG A 542 -0.55 -23.61 -12.93
CA ARG A 542 -0.25 -22.19 -13.14
C ARG A 542 1.19 -21.97 -13.65
N TYR A 543 1.40 -20.93 -14.45
CA TYR A 543 2.59 -20.10 -14.23
C TYR A 543 2.32 -19.26 -12.99
N SER A 544 3.11 -19.44 -11.94
CA SER A 544 2.87 -18.77 -10.64
C SER A 544 3.20 -17.28 -10.70
N CYS A 545 2.55 -16.48 -9.87
CA CYS A 545 2.78 -15.05 -9.69
C CYS A 545 4.26 -14.69 -9.36
N ASP A 546 5.06 -15.68 -8.92
CA ASP A 546 6.48 -15.55 -8.61
C ASP A 546 7.45 -15.74 -9.80
N CYS A 547 6.96 -16.04 -11.02
CA CYS A 547 7.80 -16.22 -12.19
C CYS A 547 8.48 -14.91 -12.64
N ALA A 548 9.79 -14.80 -12.41
CA ALA A 548 10.66 -13.78 -13.01
C ALA A 548 12.09 -14.33 -13.16
N ALA A 549 12.69 -14.16 -14.35
CA ALA A 549 14.10 -14.48 -14.62
C ALA A 549 14.96 -13.20 -14.65
N SER A 550 16.26 -13.32 -14.37
CA SER A 550 17.24 -12.21 -14.40
C SER A 550 18.52 -12.58 -15.15
N LEU A 551 19.33 -11.58 -15.49
CA LEU A 551 20.50 -11.68 -16.38
C LEU A 551 21.85 -11.87 -15.60
N PRO A 552 22.79 -12.77 -16.00
CA PRO A 552 24.02 -13.09 -15.24
C PRO A 552 25.38 -12.61 -15.83
N SER A 553 26.47 -12.51 -15.01
CA SER A 553 27.89 -12.23 -15.44
C SER A 553 28.99 -12.80 -14.49
N LEU A 554 30.30 -12.77 -14.85
CA LEU A 554 31.42 -13.60 -14.30
C LEU A 554 32.75 -12.89 -13.86
N TYR A 555 33.57 -13.57 -13.03
CA TYR A 555 34.94 -13.26 -12.48
C TYR A 555 36.10 -13.96 -13.28
N PRO A 556 37.45 -13.65 -13.19
CA PRO A 556 38.24 -13.23 -11.99
C PRO A 556 39.52 -12.32 -12.14
N ASN A 557 39.95 -11.61 -11.06
CA ASN A 557 41.35 -11.42 -10.56
C ASN A 557 41.48 -10.27 -9.51
N LEU A 558 41.79 -10.57 -8.24
CA LEU A 558 41.51 -9.65 -7.10
C LEU A 558 42.72 -9.13 -6.28
N LEU A 559 43.90 -9.75 -6.38
CA LEU A 559 44.91 -9.70 -5.30
C LEU A 559 45.77 -8.41 -5.18
N SER A 560 45.99 -7.63 -6.25
CA SER A 560 46.93 -6.49 -6.20
C SER A 560 46.33 -5.18 -5.67
N ILE A 561 45.00 -5.04 -5.69
CA ILE A 561 44.30 -3.80 -5.33
C ILE A 561 44.11 -3.67 -3.81
N LEU A 562 43.91 -4.80 -3.11
CA LEU A 562 43.67 -4.87 -1.66
C LEU A 562 44.75 -4.14 -0.83
N ALA A 563 46.02 -4.26 -1.23
CA ALA A 563 47.16 -3.69 -0.50
C ALA A 563 47.16 -2.14 -0.43
N LYS A 564 46.54 -1.44 -1.39
CA LYS A 564 46.50 0.03 -1.41
C LYS A 564 45.33 0.62 -0.62
N SER A 565 44.22 -0.11 -0.52
CA SER A 565 43.02 0.34 0.20
C SER A 565 43.19 0.27 1.73
N GLN A 566 43.84 -0.77 2.23
CA GLN A 566 44.10 -0.98 3.66
C GLN A 566 44.87 0.19 4.30
N MET A 567 45.79 0.81 3.54
CA MET A 567 46.62 1.93 4.01
C MET A 567 45.87 3.26 4.09
N ARG A 568 44.73 3.41 3.40
CA ARG A 568 43.89 4.61 3.46
C ARG A 568 42.84 4.56 4.58
N LEU A 569 42.36 3.37 4.91
CA LEU A 569 41.38 3.16 5.99
C LEU A 569 41.96 3.54 7.37
N SER A 570 43.20 3.15 7.68
CA SER A 570 43.85 3.49 8.95
C SER A 570 43.89 4.99 9.25
N LYS A 571 44.03 5.82 8.22
CA LYS A 571 44.12 7.28 8.34
C LYS A 571 42.75 7.98 8.45
N LEU A 572 41.66 7.25 8.20
CA LEU A 572 40.29 7.74 8.37
C LEU A 572 39.80 7.56 9.82
N ASP A 573 40.23 6.48 10.48
CA ASP A 573 39.88 6.21 11.88
C ASP A 573 40.52 7.19 12.86
N GLU A 574 41.78 7.62 12.62
CA GLU A 574 42.43 8.68 13.41
C GLU A 574 41.61 9.99 13.41
N LEU A 575 41.03 10.35 12.26
CA LEU A 575 40.19 11.54 12.11
C LEU A 575 38.80 11.38 12.74
N ARG A 576 38.22 10.16 12.71
CA ARG A 576 36.94 9.85 13.37
C ARG A 576 37.04 9.89 14.90
N GLN A 577 38.13 9.39 15.49
CA GLN A 577 38.31 9.46 16.95
C GLN A 577 38.39 10.91 17.45
N ALA A 578 39.10 11.80 16.73
CA ALA A 578 39.19 13.21 17.08
C ALA A 578 37.84 13.96 17.05
N ALA A 579 36.93 13.60 16.14
CA ALA A 579 35.61 14.23 16.05
C ALA A 579 34.68 13.82 17.21
N LYS A 580 34.74 12.55 17.66
CA LYS A 580 33.89 12.00 18.72
C LYS A 580 34.08 12.74 20.05
N THR A 581 35.33 13.03 20.43
CA THR A 581 35.68 13.77 21.66
C THR A 581 35.13 15.21 21.67
N GLY A 582 34.95 15.82 20.50
CA GLY A 582 34.39 17.17 20.37
C GLY A 582 32.87 17.25 20.58
N LEU A 583 32.15 16.16 20.27
CA LEU A 583 30.69 16.11 20.39
C LEU A 583 30.23 15.89 21.85
N GLU A 584 30.94 15.03 22.59
CA GLU A 584 30.70 14.75 24.01
C GLU A 584 30.84 16.00 24.91
N MET A 585 31.68 16.96 24.51
CA MET A 585 31.80 18.25 25.22
C MET A 585 30.64 19.22 24.96
N ARG A 586 29.97 19.15 23.81
CA ARG A 586 28.82 20.02 23.49
C ARG A 586 27.53 19.50 24.14
N PHE A 587 27.34 18.18 24.13
CA PHE A 587 26.18 17.54 24.76
C PHE A 587 26.05 17.86 26.26
N LYS A 588 27.19 18.02 26.97
CA LYS A 588 27.24 18.44 28.37
C LYS A 588 26.76 19.88 28.63
N LYS A 589 26.62 20.72 27.61
CA LYS A 589 26.29 22.15 27.74
C LYS A 589 24.81 22.47 27.51
N GLU A 590 24.13 21.69 26.68
CA GLU A 590 22.76 21.99 26.22
C GLU A 590 21.66 21.33 27.08
N CYS A 591 22.01 20.40 27.97
CA CYS A 591 21.09 19.91 29.02
C CYS A 591 20.70 20.97 30.09
N ALA A 592 21.12 22.23 29.95
CA ALA A 592 20.92 23.28 30.93
C ALA A 592 19.54 23.96 30.87
N GLU A 593 18.78 23.82 29.77
CA GLU A 593 17.61 24.68 29.53
C GLU A 593 16.30 23.92 29.25
N LEU A 594 15.34 24.17 30.17
CA LEU A 594 13.89 24.21 29.97
C LEU A 594 13.12 22.89 29.75
N GLY A 595 12.43 22.46 30.82
CA GLY A 595 11.23 21.62 30.73
C GLY A 595 10.10 22.10 31.66
N THR A 596 8.89 22.27 31.13
CA THR A 596 7.59 22.34 31.83
C THR A 596 6.47 22.07 30.79
N LYS A 597 5.28 21.51 31.09
CA LYS A 597 4.70 20.90 32.31
C LYS A 597 3.61 19.88 31.90
N VAL A 598 3.14 19.08 32.87
CA VAL A 598 2.23 17.92 32.71
C VAL A 598 0.93 18.13 33.53
N GLU A 599 -0.17 17.40 33.23
CA GLU A 599 -1.12 16.73 34.17
C GLU A 599 -2.51 16.45 33.54
N SER A 600 -3.32 15.42 33.87
CA SER A 600 -3.34 14.37 34.90
C SER A 600 -4.46 13.32 34.62
N GLN A 601 -4.21 12.04 34.92
CA GLN A 601 -4.99 11.03 35.73
C GLN A 601 -6.56 10.96 35.71
N ARG A 602 -7.30 9.85 36.02
CA ARG A 602 -7.03 8.50 36.62
C ARG A 602 -8.26 7.51 36.46
N GLN A 603 -8.17 6.27 37.03
CA GLN A 603 -9.22 5.25 37.36
C GLN A 603 -9.74 4.29 36.24
N PHE A 604 -10.11 3.00 36.43
CA PHE A 604 -9.97 2.01 37.54
C PHE A 604 -9.99 0.52 37.03
N LEU A 605 -9.98 -0.47 37.97
CA LEU A 605 -9.76 -1.94 37.82
C LEU A 605 -10.81 -2.81 37.09
N GLN A 606 -10.38 -3.98 36.56
CA GLN A 606 -11.10 -5.27 36.66
C GLN A 606 -10.24 -6.52 36.30
N LEU A 607 -10.10 -7.48 37.25
CA LEU A 607 -9.95 -8.96 37.12
C LEU A 607 -9.11 -9.55 38.27
N ASN A 608 -9.74 -10.28 39.19
CA ASN A 608 -9.08 -10.89 40.35
C ASN A 608 -8.50 -12.28 40.01
N LYS A 609 -7.18 -12.36 39.80
CA LYS A 609 -6.38 -13.59 40.00
C LYS A 609 -5.24 -13.25 40.96
N THR A 610 -4.90 -14.13 41.90
CA THR A 610 -3.78 -13.86 42.82
C THR A 610 -2.45 -14.07 42.11
N THR A 611 -1.38 -13.51 42.68
CA THR A 611 -0.02 -13.70 42.14
C THR A 611 0.44 -15.15 42.26
N LEU A 612 -0.07 -15.89 43.25
CA LEU A 612 0.17 -17.33 43.39
C LEU A 612 -0.50 -18.12 42.26
N ASP A 613 -1.72 -17.77 41.86
CA ASP A 613 -2.44 -18.46 40.78
C ASP A 613 -1.77 -18.25 39.42
N LEU A 614 -1.33 -17.03 39.14
CA LEU A 614 -0.59 -16.69 37.92
C LEU A 614 0.81 -17.32 37.91
N ALA A 615 1.47 -17.41 39.07
CA ALA A 615 2.75 -18.11 39.19
C ALA A 615 2.61 -19.63 38.96
N LYS A 616 1.53 -20.26 39.48
CA LYS A 616 1.21 -21.66 39.19
C LYS A 616 0.95 -21.89 37.70
N ALA A 617 0.16 -21.00 37.07
CA ALA A 617 -0.12 -21.07 35.64
C ALA A 617 1.16 -20.92 34.79
N TYR A 618 2.06 -19.99 35.14
CA TYR A 618 3.36 -19.88 34.49
C TYR A 618 4.20 -21.15 34.67
N ASN A 619 4.24 -21.72 35.89
CA ASN A 619 5.01 -22.93 36.16
C ASN A 619 4.54 -24.13 35.30
N THR A 620 3.24 -24.22 34.99
CA THR A 620 2.72 -25.27 34.08
C THR A 620 3.16 -25.14 32.62
N LEU A 621 3.72 -23.99 32.21
CA LEU A 621 4.29 -23.82 30.85
C LEU A 621 5.65 -24.52 30.68
N ASN A 622 6.31 -24.92 31.78
CA ASN A 622 7.66 -25.50 31.77
C ASN A 622 8.73 -24.64 31.06
N ILE A 623 8.57 -23.31 31.08
CA ILE A 623 9.59 -22.35 30.62
C ILE A 623 10.46 -22.01 31.83
N ASN A 624 11.52 -22.79 32.04
CA ASN A 624 12.54 -22.60 33.07
C ASN A 624 13.91 -23.07 32.54
N ASP A 625 15.01 -22.62 33.15
CA ASP A 625 16.40 -22.86 32.75
C ASP A 625 16.68 -24.33 32.38
N LYS A 626 16.29 -25.26 33.26
CA LYS A 626 16.50 -26.71 33.04
C LYS A 626 15.70 -27.23 31.85
N CYS A 627 14.44 -26.79 31.71
CA CYS A 627 13.58 -27.24 30.63
C CYS A 627 13.99 -26.66 29.28
N VAL A 628 14.41 -25.39 29.19
CA VAL A 628 14.77 -24.77 27.91
C VAL A 628 16.10 -25.29 27.36
N LYS A 629 17.10 -25.56 28.23
CA LYS A 629 18.38 -26.18 27.83
C LYS A 629 18.25 -27.63 27.34
N LEU A 630 17.14 -28.32 27.68
CA LEU A 630 16.85 -29.71 27.28
C LEU A 630 15.79 -29.81 26.17
N MET A 631 15.20 -28.70 25.74
CA MET A 631 14.17 -28.67 24.71
C MET A 631 14.81 -28.38 23.34
N PRO A 632 14.37 -29.00 22.22
CA PRO A 632 14.80 -28.56 20.90
C PRO A 632 14.34 -27.13 20.59
N PHE A 633 15.18 -26.36 19.87
CA PHE A 633 14.94 -24.93 19.59
C PHE A 633 13.59 -24.67 18.91
N GLU A 634 13.21 -25.50 17.96
CA GLU A 634 11.95 -25.40 17.20
C GLU A 634 10.74 -25.61 18.12
N LYS A 635 10.87 -26.53 19.09
CA LYS A 635 9.82 -26.81 20.08
C LYS A 635 9.70 -25.68 21.10
N LEU A 636 10.81 -25.06 21.48
CA LEU A 636 10.82 -23.88 22.34
C LEU A 636 10.21 -22.66 21.64
N ALA A 637 10.57 -22.41 20.37
CA ALA A 637 10.01 -21.33 19.56
C ALA A 637 8.47 -21.44 19.45
N LEU A 638 7.96 -22.63 19.08
CA LEU A 638 6.51 -22.89 19.00
C LEU A 638 5.80 -22.73 20.35
N LEU A 639 6.42 -23.17 21.45
CA LEU A 639 5.87 -23.01 22.80
C LEU A 639 5.76 -21.53 23.21
N ILE A 640 6.75 -20.71 22.84
CA ILE A 640 6.80 -19.29 23.16
C ILE A 640 5.85 -18.47 22.25
N GLU A 641 5.69 -18.85 20.98
CA GLU A 641 4.75 -18.23 20.04
C GLU A 641 3.28 -18.49 20.39
N SER A 642 2.98 -19.50 21.21
CA SER A 642 1.62 -19.84 21.61
C SER A 642 0.89 -18.64 22.26
N PRO A 643 -0.33 -18.29 21.79
CA PRO A 643 -1.15 -17.26 22.42
C PRO A 643 -1.45 -17.53 23.90
N SER A 644 -1.54 -18.79 24.32
CA SER A 644 -1.78 -19.15 25.73
C SER A 644 -0.56 -18.86 26.62
N THR A 645 0.65 -19.13 26.11
CA THR A 645 1.92 -18.75 26.74
C THR A 645 1.99 -17.23 26.88
N PHE A 646 1.78 -16.50 25.78
CA PHE A 646 1.88 -15.04 25.77
C PHE A 646 0.94 -14.36 26.78
N GLN A 647 -0.34 -14.79 26.83
CA GLN A 647 -1.32 -14.21 27.77
C GLN A 647 -1.02 -14.57 29.23
N THR A 648 -0.56 -15.80 29.50
CA THR A 648 -0.22 -16.24 30.86
C THR A 648 0.98 -15.47 31.41
N VAL A 649 2.03 -15.33 30.60
CA VAL A 649 3.24 -14.57 30.95
C VAL A 649 2.91 -13.09 31.13
N LYS A 650 2.12 -12.50 30.22
CA LYS A 650 1.67 -11.11 30.32
C LYS A 650 0.93 -10.82 31.63
N ALA A 651 -0.05 -11.65 31.98
CA ALA A 651 -0.85 -11.44 33.19
C ALA A 651 0.01 -11.48 34.47
N LEU A 652 0.99 -12.40 34.53
CA LEU A 652 1.95 -12.47 35.64
C LEU A 652 2.83 -11.22 35.71
N LEU A 653 3.44 -10.83 34.59
CA LEU A 653 4.33 -9.67 34.52
C LEU A 653 3.63 -8.34 34.84
N ASP A 654 2.43 -8.11 34.30
CA ASP A 654 1.61 -6.92 34.62
C ASP A 654 1.35 -6.83 36.15
N LEU A 655 1.12 -7.97 36.82
CA LEU A 655 0.87 -8.01 38.26
C LEU A 655 2.14 -7.82 39.09
N LEU A 656 3.28 -8.38 38.66
CA LEU A 656 4.59 -8.14 39.27
C LEU A 656 5.01 -6.67 39.13
N GLU A 657 4.76 -6.03 37.99
CA GLU A 657 5.00 -4.61 37.76
C GLU A 657 4.17 -3.74 38.71
N ASN A 658 2.88 -4.06 38.89
CA ASN A 658 2.02 -3.36 39.83
C ASN A 658 2.52 -3.53 41.29
N ARG A 659 2.95 -4.73 41.69
CA ARG A 659 3.56 -4.94 43.01
C ARG A 659 4.88 -4.21 43.19
N TYR A 660 5.71 -4.16 42.15
CA TYR A 660 6.99 -3.45 42.21
C TYR A 660 6.77 -1.94 42.40
N LYS A 661 5.84 -1.34 41.65
CA LYS A 661 5.42 0.06 41.81
C LYS A 661 4.90 0.37 43.21
N LEU A 662 4.10 -0.53 43.80
CA LEU A 662 3.60 -0.41 45.18
C LEU A 662 4.68 -0.65 46.24
N SER A 663 5.77 -1.33 45.89
CA SER A 663 6.87 -1.65 46.81
C SER A 663 7.93 -0.53 46.94
N LYS A 664 7.92 0.48 46.04
CA LYS A 664 8.78 1.66 46.16
C LYS A 664 8.20 2.62 47.21
N PRO A 665 9.00 3.09 48.19
CA PRO A 665 8.50 4.01 49.21
C PRO A 665 8.25 5.40 48.61
N VAL A 666 7.16 6.05 49.03
CA VAL A 666 6.91 7.46 48.74
C VAL A 666 7.68 8.27 49.78
N PHE A 667 8.81 8.86 49.39
CA PHE A 667 9.57 9.76 50.26
C PHE A 667 9.56 11.21 49.79
N VAL A 668 9.47 12.09 50.79
CA VAL A 668 9.43 13.54 50.68
C VAL A 668 10.84 14.08 50.43
N THR A 669 10.91 15.11 49.58
CA THR A 669 12.03 16.01 49.26
C THR A 669 13.38 15.83 50.00
N SER A 670 14.28 15.03 49.43
CA SER A 670 15.70 15.39 49.24
C SER A 670 16.41 14.30 48.43
N ASN A 671 17.06 14.68 47.32
CA ASN A 671 17.97 13.79 46.57
C ASN A 671 19.27 13.54 47.38
N PRO A 672 20.07 12.48 47.11
CA PRO A 672 20.13 11.76 45.84
C PRO A 672 20.14 10.21 45.92
N SER A 673 19.65 9.55 44.86
CA SER A 673 20.53 8.96 43.83
C SER A 673 19.86 7.87 42.99
N SER A 674 20.31 7.78 41.73
CA SER A 674 20.50 6.52 40.98
C SER A 674 19.29 5.75 40.44
N TRP A 675 19.15 5.83 39.11
CA TRP A 675 18.71 4.79 38.15
C TRP A 675 17.22 4.45 38.08
N GLY A 676 16.70 4.40 36.84
CA GLY A 676 15.39 3.77 36.57
C GLY A 676 14.53 4.34 35.44
N ASP A 677 14.95 5.40 34.73
CA ASP A 677 14.17 5.94 33.59
C ASP A 677 14.49 5.21 32.27
N ILE A 678 13.96 3.99 32.20
CA ILE A 678 14.04 3.08 31.03
C ILE A 678 12.86 3.31 30.06
N ASP A 679 11.94 4.24 30.36
CA ASP A 679 10.75 4.47 29.54
C ASP A 679 11.11 4.94 28.11
N HIS A 680 12.26 5.61 27.94
CA HIS A 680 12.81 5.95 26.62
C HIS A 680 13.25 4.73 25.79
N LEU A 681 13.75 3.66 26.42
CA LEU A 681 14.07 2.40 25.75
C LEU A 681 12.79 1.60 25.43
N LEU A 682 11.82 1.59 26.34
CA LEU A 682 10.55 0.88 26.12
C LEU A 682 9.74 1.44 24.94
N ASN A 683 9.79 2.76 24.72
CA ASN A 683 9.19 3.41 23.55
C ASN A 683 9.85 3.01 22.22
N ARG A 684 11.16 2.71 22.21
CA ARG A 684 11.87 2.20 21.02
C ARG A 684 11.55 0.74 20.72
N VAL A 685 11.07 -0.04 21.71
CA VAL A 685 10.86 -1.49 21.56
C VAL A 685 9.37 -1.87 21.37
N ALA A 686 8.45 -0.89 21.22
CA ALA A 686 7.03 -1.19 21.02
C ALA A 686 6.23 -0.09 20.31
N SER A 687 5.95 -0.28 19.02
CA SER A 687 4.79 0.36 18.35
C SER A 687 4.18 -0.53 17.27
N PRO A 688 2.95 -1.01 17.53
CA PRO A 688 1.91 -1.00 16.51
C PRO A 688 0.59 -0.42 17.06
N ASN A 689 -0.18 0.27 16.21
CA ASN A 689 -1.46 0.83 16.64
C ASN A 689 -2.51 0.80 15.51
N LYS A 690 -3.50 -0.10 15.63
CA LYS A 690 -4.84 0.08 15.06
C LYS A 690 -5.86 -0.23 16.16
N LYS A 691 -6.80 0.70 16.38
CA LYS A 691 -7.94 0.50 17.29
C LYS A 691 -9.11 -0.13 16.53
N GLY A 692 -9.68 -1.19 17.10
CA GLY A 692 -11.07 -1.58 16.86
C GLY A 692 -11.89 -1.33 18.13
N THR A 693 -13.13 -0.85 17.98
CA THR A 693 -14.06 -0.63 19.11
C THR A 693 -15.35 -1.42 18.84
N PRO A 694 -15.90 -2.16 19.81
CA PRO A 694 -17.28 -2.61 19.74
C PRO A 694 -18.21 -1.64 20.48
N MET A 695 -19.40 -1.38 19.90
CA MET A 695 -20.52 -0.76 20.59
C MET A 695 -21.09 -1.70 21.67
N LYS A 696 -21.88 -1.16 22.60
CA LYS A 696 -22.97 -1.91 23.24
C LYS A 696 -24.29 -1.14 23.23
N SER A 697 -25.36 -1.91 23.23
CA SER A 697 -26.76 -1.54 23.04
C SER A 697 -27.52 -1.35 24.36
N THR A 698 -28.38 -0.31 24.34
CA THR A 698 -29.74 -0.16 24.91
C THR A 698 -30.17 -0.69 26.29
N HIS A 699 -30.88 0.20 27.03
CA HIS A 699 -31.81 -0.01 28.16
C HIS A 699 -31.22 -0.56 29.49
N SER A 700 -31.56 -0.11 30.70
CA SER A 700 -32.23 1.10 31.25
C SER A 700 -31.86 1.21 32.77
N LYS A 701 -32.29 2.13 33.65
CA LYS A 701 -33.35 3.17 33.70
C LYS A 701 -33.00 4.24 34.78
N ASP A 702 -33.84 5.28 34.93
CA ASP A 702 -34.19 6.10 36.14
C ASP A 702 -33.20 6.19 37.36
N VAL A 703 -32.80 7.36 37.92
CA VAL A 703 -33.48 8.67 38.00
C VAL A 703 -32.60 9.82 38.62
N LYS A 704 -32.88 11.08 38.22
CA LYS A 704 -32.60 12.42 38.87
C LYS A 704 -31.17 13.04 39.05
N ARG A 705 -30.89 13.97 38.12
CA ARG A 705 -30.78 15.47 38.28
C ARG A 705 -29.47 16.19 38.73
N ARG A 706 -29.05 17.10 37.81
CA ARG A 706 -28.55 18.51 37.98
C ARG A 706 -27.03 18.76 38.18
N GLY A 707 -26.42 19.62 37.33
CA GLY A 707 -25.19 20.36 37.69
C GLY A 707 -24.08 20.60 36.62
N SER A 708 -24.34 21.48 35.63
CA SER A 708 -23.40 22.45 34.99
C SER A 708 -21.85 22.26 34.90
N ILE A 709 -21.35 22.37 33.64
CA ILE A 709 -20.16 23.14 33.16
C ILE A 709 -18.74 22.62 33.49
N GLY A 710 -17.89 22.51 32.45
CA GLY A 710 -16.42 22.43 32.57
C GLY A 710 -15.71 21.66 31.46
N GLU A 711 -15.38 22.30 30.33
CA GLU A 711 -14.54 21.71 29.27
C GLU A 711 -13.05 21.71 29.67
N ALA A 712 -12.39 20.55 29.66
CA ALA A 712 -10.93 20.45 29.64
C ALA A 712 -10.48 19.16 28.95
N SER A 713 -9.88 19.29 27.76
CA SER A 713 -9.36 18.18 26.96
C SER A 713 -8.15 17.51 27.61
N LYS A 714 -8.14 16.17 27.71
CA LYS A 714 -6.93 15.38 27.99
C LYS A 714 -6.83 14.15 27.08
N ARG A 715 -5.77 14.13 26.26
CA ARG A 715 -5.31 12.93 25.53
C ARG A 715 -4.92 11.84 26.53
N SER A 716 -5.33 10.60 26.30
CA SER A 716 -4.74 9.45 26.99
C SER A 716 -3.54 8.91 26.19
N PHE A 717 -2.37 8.91 26.81
CA PHE A 717 -1.23 8.13 26.35
C PHE A 717 -1.48 6.64 26.66
N VAL A 718 -1.17 5.75 25.71
CA VAL A 718 -1.15 4.31 25.98
C VAL A 718 0.06 4.03 26.86
N LYS A 719 -0.17 3.44 28.03
CA LYS A 719 0.89 3.16 29.01
C LYS A 719 1.50 1.80 28.70
N LEU A 720 2.75 1.77 28.26
CA LEU A 720 3.51 0.53 28.05
C LEU A 720 3.76 -0.18 29.38
N SER A 721 3.86 -1.51 29.35
CA SER A 721 4.26 -2.34 30.49
C SER A 721 5.78 -2.38 30.63
N ARG A 722 6.28 -2.24 31.85
CA ARG A 722 7.72 -2.21 32.19
C ARG A 722 8.45 -3.50 31.82
N TYR A 723 7.77 -4.64 31.98
CA TYR A 723 8.30 -5.94 31.61
C TYR A 723 7.68 -6.37 30.27
N GLN A 724 8.45 -6.26 29.19
CA GLN A 724 7.99 -6.60 27.84
C GLN A 724 8.01 -8.11 27.64
N VAL A 725 6.83 -8.71 27.46
CA VAL A 725 6.60 -10.17 27.37
C VAL A 725 7.52 -10.85 26.36
N ARG A 726 7.69 -10.25 25.16
CA ARG A 726 8.58 -10.79 24.11
C ARG A 726 10.04 -10.87 24.57
N ILE A 727 10.55 -9.82 25.22
CA ILE A 727 11.96 -9.77 25.66
C ILE A 727 12.20 -10.75 26.82
N VAL A 728 11.27 -10.84 27.77
CA VAL A 728 11.32 -11.85 28.86
C VAL A 728 11.39 -13.27 28.30
N LEU A 729 10.65 -13.55 27.22
CA LEU A 729 10.66 -14.86 26.58
C LEU A 729 11.90 -15.08 25.69
N CYS A 730 12.39 -14.05 25.01
CA CYS A 730 13.66 -14.10 24.26
C CYS A 730 14.86 -14.40 25.17
N ALA A 731 14.83 -13.94 26.43
CA ALA A 731 15.86 -14.29 27.42
C ALA A 731 15.97 -15.82 27.62
N TYR A 732 14.85 -16.54 27.65
CA TYR A 732 14.86 -18.00 27.73
C TYR A 732 15.36 -18.68 26.44
N MET A 733 15.15 -18.07 25.26
CA MET A 733 15.73 -18.56 23.99
C MET A 733 17.24 -18.35 23.93
N ILE A 734 17.74 -17.18 24.35
CA ILE A 734 19.18 -16.88 24.46
C ILE A 734 19.86 -17.85 25.44
N LEU A 735 19.22 -18.14 26.58
CA LEU A 735 19.75 -19.04 27.61
C LEU A 735 19.76 -20.53 27.19
N GLY A 736 18.75 -20.98 26.44
CA GLY A 736 18.65 -22.37 25.96
C GLY A 736 19.49 -22.64 24.70
N HIS A 737 19.56 -21.67 23.77
CA HIS A 737 20.13 -21.87 22.44
C HIS A 737 20.97 -20.66 21.95
N PRO A 738 22.04 -20.26 22.67
CA PRO A 738 22.83 -19.08 22.30
C PRO A 738 23.38 -19.15 20.86
N VAL A 739 23.80 -20.34 20.42
CA VAL A 739 24.34 -20.59 19.06
C VAL A 739 23.28 -20.45 17.95
N ALA A 740 21.99 -20.54 18.27
CA ALA A 740 20.89 -20.28 17.32
C ALA A 740 20.45 -18.80 17.30
N VAL A 741 20.92 -18.00 18.27
CA VAL A 741 20.52 -16.60 18.47
C VAL A 741 21.64 -15.61 18.12
N PHE A 742 22.90 -15.95 18.37
CA PHE A 742 24.07 -15.14 18.03
C PHE A 742 24.77 -15.67 16.77
N SER A 743 25.13 -14.78 15.85
CA SER A 743 25.95 -15.12 14.68
C SER A 743 27.43 -15.31 15.02
N ASP A 744 27.91 -14.56 16.02
CA ASP A 744 29.32 -14.42 16.39
C ASP A 744 29.47 -14.45 17.93
N GLN A 745 30.71 -14.52 18.44
CA GLN A 745 31.01 -14.52 19.87
C GLN A 745 31.83 -13.29 20.29
N GLY A 746 31.23 -12.10 20.14
CA GLY A 746 31.80 -10.84 20.61
C GLY A 746 31.55 -10.57 22.10
N GLU A 747 32.20 -9.53 22.63
CA GLU A 747 32.06 -9.13 24.04
C GLU A 747 30.60 -8.75 24.38
N ARG A 748 29.86 -8.12 23.45
CA ARG A 748 28.47 -7.71 23.67
C ARG A 748 27.51 -8.91 23.71
N GLU A 749 27.73 -9.94 22.91
CA GLU A 749 26.98 -11.20 22.92
C GLU A 749 27.22 -11.96 24.23
N ILE A 750 28.48 -11.98 24.70
CA ILE A 750 28.88 -12.57 25.98
C ILE A 750 28.22 -11.81 27.16
N ASP A 751 28.22 -10.48 27.15
CA ASP A 751 27.61 -9.67 28.20
C ASP A 751 26.07 -9.72 28.17
N LEU A 752 25.46 -9.85 26.99
CA LEU A 752 24.05 -10.15 26.86
C LEU A 752 23.73 -11.54 27.43
N ALA A 753 24.49 -12.59 27.08
CA ALA A 753 24.29 -13.94 27.61
C ALA A 753 24.38 -13.97 29.15
N LYS A 754 25.42 -13.37 29.74
CA LYS A 754 25.61 -13.26 31.21
C LYS A 754 24.48 -12.48 31.90
N SER A 755 24.05 -11.36 31.32
CA SER A 755 22.98 -10.54 31.90
C SER A 755 21.60 -11.19 31.77
N VAL A 756 21.34 -11.94 30.67
CA VAL A 756 20.17 -12.79 30.49
C VAL A 756 20.15 -13.94 31.49
N GLU A 757 21.26 -14.64 31.68
CA GLU A 757 21.36 -15.73 32.65
C GLU A 757 21.04 -15.22 34.06
N LYS A 758 21.65 -14.10 34.48
CA LYS A 758 21.34 -13.46 35.77
C LYS A 758 19.88 -13.02 35.87
N PHE A 759 19.29 -12.47 34.81
CA PHE A 759 17.88 -12.09 34.78
C PHE A 759 16.95 -13.31 34.98
N VAL A 760 17.20 -14.42 34.29
CA VAL A 760 16.41 -15.65 34.43
C VAL A 760 16.58 -16.24 35.83
N GLN A 761 17.80 -16.27 36.38
CA GLN A 761 18.05 -16.73 37.75
C GLN A 761 17.24 -15.94 38.79
N GLU A 762 17.25 -14.60 38.72
CA GLU A 762 16.51 -13.74 39.65
C GLU A 762 14.98 -13.83 39.45
N PHE A 763 14.51 -14.07 38.21
CA PHE A 763 13.09 -14.34 37.95
C PHE A 763 12.65 -15.69 38.50
N GLU A 764 13.47 -16.74 38.37
CA GLU A 764 13.15 -18.06 38.94
C GLU A 764 13.23 -18.08 40.46
N LEU A 765 14.14 -17.33 41.09
CA LEU A 765 14.14 -17.15 42.54
C LEU A 765 12.87 -16.44 43.01
N LEU A 766 12.42 -15.40 42.29
CA LEU A 766 11.15 -14.71 42.54
C LEU A 766 9.97 -15.67 42.44
N MET A 767 9.95 -16.52 41.41
CA MET A 767 8.93 -17.55 41.21
C MET A 767 8.92 -18.61 42.32
N LYS A 768 10.09 -19.08 42.77
CA LYS A 768 10.21 -20.00 43.92
C LYS A 768 9.68 -19.36 45.20
N ILE A 769 9.98 -18.08 45.46
CA ILE A 769 9.47 -17.36 46.63
C ILE A 769 7.95 -17.15 46.57
N ILE A 770 7.38 -16.90 45.37
CA ILE A 770 5.91 -16.82 45.20
C ILE A 770 5.24 -18.18 45.45
N LEU A 771 5.84 -19.27 44.96
CA LEU A 771 5.24 -20.61 45.00
C LEU A 771 5.44 -21.34 46.34
N GLY A 772 6.58 -21.13 47.03
CA GLY A 772 6.99 -21.87 48.22
C GLY A 772 7.28 -21.04 49.48
N GLY A 773 7.25 -19.70 49.39
CA GLY A 773 7.58 -18.81 50.50
C GLY A 773 9.07 -18.43 50.60
N PRO A 774 9.48 -17.66 51.63
CA PRO A 774 10.85 -17.17 51.78
C PRO A 774 11.85 -18.32 51.95
N ILE A 775 12.95 -18.28 51.19
CA ILE A 775 13.99 -19.31 51.22
C ILE A 775 15.06 -18.91 52.26
N GLN A 776 15.40 -19.85 53.15
CA GLN A 776 16.60 -19.79 53.99
C GLN A 776 17.68 -20.70 53.39
N SER A 777 18.89 -20.17 53.20
CA SER A 777 20.05 -20.97 52.75
C SER A 777 20.81 -21.53 53.95
N SER A 778 20.78 -22.84 54.14
CA SER A 778 21.79 -23.56 54.92
C SER A 778 23.02 -23.77 54.03
N ASN A 779 24.08 -22.99 54.24
CA ASN A 779 25.37 -23.23 53.60
C ASN A 779 26.03 -24.45 54.26
N GLU A 780 26.67 -25.28 53.45
CA GLU A 780 27.93 -25.92 53.87
C GLU A 780 29.10 -25.06 53.35
N GLU A 781 30.07 -24.88 54.25
CA GLU A 781 31.43 -24.33 54.07
C GLU A 781 31.62 -22.83 53.72
N SER A 782 32.06 -22.09 54.76
CA SER A 782 32.96 -20.90 54.79
C SER A 782 32.79 -19.81 53.70
N ASP A 783 32.41 -18.57 54.03
CA ASP A 783 33.04 -17.75 55.08
C ASP A 783 32.10 -16.64 55.64
N HIS A 784 32.51 -15.91 56.68
CA HIS A 784 31.64 -15.05 57.50
C HIS A 784 31.06 -13.80 56.79
N ALA A 785 29.86 -13.92 56.19
CA ALA A 785 28.96 -12.77 55.91
C ALA A 785 27.47 -13.15 55.82
N LEU A 786 26.70 -12.85 56.88
CA LEU A 786 25.22 -12.72 56.93
C LEU A 786 24.37 -13.64 56.03
N ALA A 787 23.77 -14.68 56.63
CA ALA A 787 22.71 -15.47 56.00
C ALA A 787 21.53 -14.60 55.53
N ARG A 788 21.40 -14.42 54.21
CA ARG A 788 20.33 -13.61 53.59
C ARG A 788 19.00 -14.37 53.65
N CYS A 789 18.05 -13.86 54.45
CA CYS A 789 16.64 -14.22 54.31
C CYS A 789 16.04 -13.42 53.15
N TRP A 790 15.70 -14.09 52.04
CA TRP A 790 15.22 -13.43 50.83
C TRP A 790 13.71 -13.14 50.92
N THR A 791 13.35 -11.89 51.19
CA THR A 791 11.94 -11.46 51.18
C THR A 791 11.43 -11.29 49.75
N PHE A 792 10.12 -11.46 49.53
CA PHE A 792 9.50 -11.17 48.23
C PHE A 792 9.80 -9.73 47.73
N ARG A 793 9.88 -8.75 48.64
CA ARG A 793 10.17 -7.35 48.28
C ARG A 793 11.62 -7.15 47.82
N SER A 794 12.59 -7.75 48.53
CA SER A 794 14.00 -7.69 48.12
C SER A 794 14.23 -8.46 46.83
N GLN A 795 13.58 -9.62 46.65
CA GLN A 795 13.69 -10.40 45.41
C GLN A 795 13.06 -9.66 44.22
N LEU A 796 11.90 -9.02 44.40
CA LEU A 796 11.26 -8.25 43.33
C LEU A 796 12.11 -7.05 42.89
N ALA A 797 12.90 -6.47 43.80
CA ALA A 797 13.87 -5.44 43.46
C ALA A 797 15.12 -6.00 42.74
N ALA A 798 15.62 -7.17 43.15
CA ALA A 798 16.73 -7.86 42.47
C ALA A 798 16.35 -8.26 41.04
N PHE A 799 15.15 -8.82 40.86
CA PHE A 799 14.54 -9.10 39.56
C PHE A 799 14.43 -7.86 38.67
N ASP A 800 13.92 -6.73 39.17
CA ASP A 800 13.84 -5.49 38.39
C ASP A 800 15.24 -4.96 38.01
N ALA A 801 16.21 -5.03 38.91
CA ALA A 801 17.59 -4.61 38.62
C ALA A 801 18.25 -5.50 37.55
N ALA A 802 18.04 -6.83 37.62
CA ALA A 802 18.53 -7.76 36.62
C ALA A 802 17.83 -7.57 35.26
N TRP A 803 16.53 -7.31 35.24
CA TRP A 803 15.77 -6.93 34.05
C TRP A 803 16.30 -5.64 33.40
N CYS A 804 16.60 -4.61 34.20
CA CYS A 804 17.18 -3.37 33.69
C CYS A 804 18.55 -3.63 33.03
N SER A 805 19.37 -4.50 33.64
CA SER A 805 20.68 -4.90 33.10
C SER A 805 20.55 -5.70 31.81
N SER A 806 19.69 -6.72 31.76
CA SER A 806 19.50 -7.55 30.56
C SER A 806 18.88 -6.78 29.41
N LEU A 807 17.92 -5.88 29.68
CA LEU A 807 17.34 -5.00 28.67
C LEU A 807 18.36 -4.01 28.11
N SER A 808 19.23 -3.44 28.95
CA SER A 808 20.30 -2.54 28.48
C SER A 808 21.28 -3.29 27.57
N SER A 809 21.74 -4.48 27.98
CA SER A 809 22.63 -5.31 27.16
C SER A 809 21.95 -5.77 25.87
N PHE A 810 20.65 -6.09 25.90
CA PHE A 810 19.87 -6.49 24.73
C PHE A 810 19.73 -5.36 23.71
N VAL A 811 19.51 -4.13 24.17
CA VAL A 811 19.49 -2.94 23.29
C VAL A 811 20.89 -2.66 22.73
N MET A 812 21.95 -2.72 23.56
CA MET A 812 23.34 -2.49 23.09
C MET A 812 23.82 -3.56 22.10
N TRP A 813 23.38 -4.81 22.28
CA TRP A 813 23.57 -5.89 21.31
C TRP A 813 22.78 -5.61 20.03
N LYS A 814 21.50 -5.21 20.10
CA LYS A 814 20.73 -4.90 18.89
C LYS A 814 21.18 -3.66 18.14
N VAL A 815 21.76 -2.68 18.81
CA VAL A 815 22.46 -1.58 18.15
C VAL A 815 23.72 -2.12 17.45
N ASN A 816 24.50 -3.00 18.08
CA ASN A 816 25.68 -3.62 17.44
C ASN A 816 25.34 -4.53 16.25
N ASP A 817 24.26 -5.29 16.35
CA ASP A 817 23.73 -6.16 15.29
C ASP A 817 23.25 -5.31 14.10
N ALA A 818 22.67 -4.14 14.35
CA ALA A 818 22.32 -3.17 13.32
C ALA A 818 23.56 -2.44 12.73
N GLU A 819 24.50 -2.01 13.57
CA GLU A 819 25.77 -1.38 13.16
C GLU A 819 26.65 -2.35 12.36
N SER A 820 26.75 -3.62 12.78
CA SER A 820 27.48 -4.68 12.05
C SER A 820 26.75 -5.10 10.78
N LEU A 821 25.41 -5.10 10.77
CA LEU A 821 24.63 -5.28 9.55
C LEU A 821 24.83 -4.10 8.59
N GLU A 822 24.93 -2.86 9.09
CA GLU A 822 25.29 -1.69 8.28
C GLU A 822 26.72 -1.79 7.75
N GLU A 823 27.71 -2.14 8.59
CA GLU A 823 29.09 -2.37 8.16
C GLU A 823 29.20 -3.51 7.16
N ASP A 824 28.45 -4.60 7.31
CA ASP A 824 28.44 -5.71 6.35
C ASP A 824 27.63 -5.38 5.09
N LEU A 825 26.56 -4.59 5.18
CA LEU A 825 25.88 -4.04 4.00
C LEU A 825 26.77 -3.05 3.25
N VAL A 826 27.59 -2.25 3.95
CA VAL A 826 28.62 -1.38 3.38
C VAL A 826 29.79 -2.21 2.84
N ARG A 827 30.19 -3.30 3.50
CA ARG A 827 31.21 -4.25 3.00
C ARG A 827 30.74 -4.93 1.73
N VAL A 828 29.48 -5.34 1.68
CA VAL A 828 28.81 -5.93 0.50
C VAL A 828 28.56 -4.88 -0.59
N ALA A 829 28.20 -3.64 -0.24
CA ALA A 829 28.04 -2.54 -1.18
C ALA A 829 29.38 -2.10 -1.77
N CYS A 830 30.44 -2.00 -0.98
CA CYS A 830 31.80 -1.75 -1.46
C CYS A 830 32.37 -2.96 -2.23
N GLN A 831 31.98 -4.21 -1.90
CA GLN A 831 32.28 -5.38 -2.74
C GLN A 831 31.50 -5.33 -4.07
N LEU A 832 30.26 -4.82 -4.09
CA LEU A 832 29.48 -4.55 -5.29
C LEU A 832 30.09 -3.42 -6.13
N GLU A 833 30.49 -2.30 -5.53
CA GLU A 833 31.19 -1.21 -6.22
C GLU A 833 32.56 -1.66 -6.74
N LEU A 834 33.33 -2.43 -5.96
CA LEU A 834 34.59 -3.04 -6.42
C LEU A 834 34.33 -4.04 -7.55
N SER A 835 33.25 -4.83 -7.50
CA SER A 835 32.82 -5.71 -8.59
C SER A 835 32.46 -4.91 -9.85
N MET A 836 31.75 -3.78 -9.71
CA MET A 836 31.41 -2.88 -10.82
C MET A 836 32.65 -2.22 -11.44
N ILE A 837 33.57 -1.70 -10.62
CA ILE A 837 34.83 -1.09 -11.08
C ILE A 837 35.73 -2.15 -11.74
N GLN A 838 35.78 -3.38 -11.22
CA GLN A 838 36.51 -4.50 -11.84
C GLN A 838 35.90 -4.97 -13.16
N THR A 839 34.63 -4.64 -13.44
CA THR A 839 33.99 -4.97 -14.72
C THR A 839 34.52 -4.08 -15.86
N CYS A 840 35.04 -2.89 -15.54
CA CYS A 840 35.66 -1.97 -16.49
C CYS A 840 37.17 -2.21 -16.63
N LYS A 841 37.59 -2.96 -17.66
CA LYS A 841 39.01 -3.12 -18.02
C LYS A 841 39.66 -1.76 -18.34
N MET A 842 40.52 -1.26 -17.46
CA MET A 842 41.54 -0.27 -17.81
C MET A 842 42.90 -0.95 -17.95
N THR A 843 43.49 -0.88 -19.14
CA THR A 843 44.86 -1.35 -19.41
C THR A 843 45.88 -0.24 -19.14
N PRO A 844 47.03 -0.55 -18.51
CA PRO A 844 48.13 0.39 -18.36
C PRO A 844 49.08 0.35 -19.57
N ASP A 845 49.30 1.51 -20.20
CA ASP A 845 50.55 1.98 -20.86
C ASP A 845 50.21 2.97 -22.01
N GLY A 846 51.00 4.04 -22.16
CA GLY A 846 50.95 4.92 -23.35
C GLY A 846 50.42 6.34 -23.12
N ASP A 847 51.35 7.27 -22.97
CA ASP A 847 51.24 8.70 -22.63
C ASP A 847 50.41 9.62 -23.58
N SER A 848 50.03 10.78 -23.03
CA SER A 848 49.61 12.06 -23.68
C SER A 848 48.22 12.19 -24.35
N GLY A 849 47.37 13.11 -23.84
CA GLY A 849 46.20 13.64 -24.58
C GLY A 849 45.00 14.14 -23.77
N ALA A 850 45.03 15.40 -23.31
CA ALA A 850 43.91 16.28 -22.90
C ALA A 850 42.68 15.69 -22.13
N VAL A 851 42.55 16.07 -20.85
CA VAL A 851 41.37 15.79 -20.00
C VAL A 851 40.15 16.63 -20.43
N THR A 852 39.03 15.98 -20.73
CA THR A 852 37.76 16.62 -21.14
C THR A 852 36.67 16.61 -20.06
N HIS A 853 35.53 17.22 -20.38
CA HIS A 853 34.49 17.76 -19.49
C HIS A 853 33.79 16.74 -18.56
N ASP A 854 33.82 15.45 -18.88
CA ASP A 854 32.96 14.42 -18.23
C ASP A 854 33.35 14.11 -16.78
N MET A 855 34.62 14.29 -16.40
CA MET A 855 35.07 14.07 -15.01
C MET A 855 34.42 15.04 -14.00
N LYS A 856 33.91 16.20 -14.45
CA LYS A 856 33.18 17.15 -13.57
C LYS A 856 31.70 16.79 -13.38
N ALA A 857 31.13 15.95 -14.24
CA ALA A 857 29.73 15.50 -14.09
C ALA A 857 29.62 14.38 -13.04
N ILE A 858 30.55 13.42 -13.07
CA ILE A 858 30.53 12.24 -12.19
C ILE A 858 30.73 12.63 -10.71
N GLN A 859 31.55 13.64 -10.43
CA GLN A 859 31.83 14.08 -9.05
C GLN A 859 30.65 14.79 -8.35
N LYS A 860 29.54 15.05 -9.06
CA LYS A 860 28.39 15.83 -8.56
C LYS A 860 27.13 15.00 -8.28
N HIS A 861 27.13 13.70 -8.55
CA HIS A 861 25.93 12.85 -8.52
C HIS A 861 25.84 11.83 -7.37
N LEU A 862 26.82 11.78 -6.47
CA LEU A 862 26.77 10.90 -5.29
C LEU A 862 26.29 11.68 -4.05
N LEU A 863 24.96 11.71 -3.85
CA LEU A 863 24.35 12.13 -2.58
C LEU A 863 23.99 10.87 -1.75
N PRO A 864 24.27 10.80 -0.44
CA PRO A 864 24.22 9.54 0.32
C PRO A 864 22.82 8.94 0.58
N ASN A 865 21.73 9.62 0.21
CA ASN A 865 20.41 9.36 0.78
C ASN A 865 19.56 8.29 0.06
N GLU A 866 20.03 7.71 -1.05
CA GLU A 866 19.21 6.80 -1.87
C GLU A 866 19.57 5.31 -1.74
N LEU A 867 20.70 4.95 -1.10
CA LEU A 867 21.11 3.54 -0.95
C LEU A 867 20.26 2.71 0.03
N CYS A 868 19.62 3.34 1.03
CA CYS A 868 18.96 2.62 2.14
C CYS A 868 17.68 1.86 1.75
N THR A 869 17.19 1.96 0.52
CA THR A 869 15.87 1.42 0.13
C THR A 869 15.94 0.07 -0.61
N PHE A 870 17.14 -0.40 -1.02
CA PHE A 870 17.26 -1.42 -2.06
C PHE A 870 17.54 -2.88 -1.58
N LEU A 871 17.77 -3.12 -0.29
CA LEU A 871 18.24 -4.43 0.21
C LEU A 871 17.36 -5.07 1.28
N TYR A 872 16.08 -5.27 0.96
CA TYR A 872 15.20 -6.20 1.69
C TYR A 872 14.73 -7.30 0.73
N PHE A 873 15.24 -8.53 0.91
CA PHE A 873 14.72 -9.86 0.49
C PHE A 873 15.78 -10.84 -0.07
N GLN A 874 16.44 -11.61 0.82
CA GLN A 874 16.81 -13.03 0.64
C GLN A 874 17.28 -13.60 2.01
N PRO A 875 17.44 -14.94 2.21
CA PRO A 875 16.76 -15.58 3.33
C PRO A 875 17.62 -15.82 4.59
N ARG A 876 17.10 -15.41 5.75
CA ARG A 876 17.46 -15.97 7.08
C ARG A 876 16.19 -16.24 7.90
N LYS A 877 15.66 -17.46 7.81
CA LYS A 877 14.42 -17.86 8.51
C LYS A 877 14.67 -18.21 9.98
N VAL A 878 13.58 -18.16 10.75
CA VAL A 878 13.41 -18.57 12.16
C VAL A 878 13.87 -17.55 13.21
N THR A 879 15.16 -17.20 13.36
CA THR A 879 15.58 -16.29 14.47
C THR A 879 15.07 -14.85 14.31
N GLN A 880 14.94 -14.36 13.07
CA GLN A 880 14.56 -12.96 12.81
C GLN A 880 13.09 -12.68 13.15
N HIS A 881 12.17 -13.65 13.01
CA HIS A 881 10.73 -13.46 13.24
C HIS A 881 10.36 -13.17 14.70
N PHE A 882 11.19 -13.63 15.65
CA PHE A 882 10.99 -13.38 17.08
C PHE A 882 11.45 -11.98 17.52
N LEU A 883 12.46 -11.44 16.84
CA LEU A 883 13.15 -10.19 17.18
C LEU A 883 12.72 -9.00 16.32
N THR A 884 12.00 -9.22 15.21
CA THR A 884 11.38 -8.15 14.42
C THR A 884 10.25 -7.47 15.19
N LEU A 885 10.48 -6.21 15.55
CA LEU A 885 9.42 -5.30 15.97
C LEU A 885 8.57 -4.93 14.76
N SER A 886 7.31 -5.35 14.79
CA SER A 886 6.43 -5.24 13.62
C SER A 886 5.80 -3.84 13.49
N SER A 887 6.51 -2.86 12.89
CA SER A 887 5.90 -1.90 11.95
C SER A 887 6.89 -0.99 11.21
N VAL A 888 6.44 -0.46 10.07
CA VAL A 888 7.16 0.38 9.11
C VAL A 888 7.32 1.83 9.62
N SER A 889 7.91 2.03 10.80
CA SER A 889 8.03 3.36 11.44
C SER A 889 9.45 3.84 11.76
N GLU A 890 10.48 3.00 11.59
CA GLU A 890 11.82 3.30 12.15
C GLU A 890 12.77 4.07 11.23
N CYS A 891 12.50 4.20 9.91
CA CYS A 891 13.24 5.13 9.05
C CYS A 891 13.15 6.61 9.48
N ASN A 892 12.16 6.98 10.29
CA ASN A 892 11.98 8.36 10.80
C ASN A 892 12.71 8.64 12.12
N ILE A 893 13.46 7.69 12.68
CA ILE A 893 14.28 7.92 13.89
C ILE A 893 15.70 8.35 13.52
N LEU A 894 16.25 7.86 12.40
CA LEU A 894 17.57 8.27 11.90
C LEU A 894 17.55 9.68 11.27
N SER A 895 16.43 10.11 10.69
CA SER A 895 16.27 11.49 10.15
C SER A 895 16.13 12.58 11.22
N HIS A 896 16.15 12.22 12.51
CA HIS A 896 16.12 13.16 13.64
C HIS A 896 17.41 13.18 14.46
N ILE A 897 18.47 12.53 13.97
CA ILE A 897 19.82 12.51 14.58
C ILE A 897 20.89 13.06 13.61
N SER A 898 20.50 13.48 12.39
CA SER A 898 21.31 14.25 11.43
C SER A 898 21.08 15.76 11.55
#